data_AF-A0AAU8ABX4-F1
#
_entry.id   AF-A0AAU8ABX4-F1
#
_cell.length_a   1.000
_cell.length_b   1.000
_cell.length_c   1.000
_cell.angle_alpha   90.00
_cell.angle_beta   90.00
_cell.angle_gamma   90.00
#
_symmetry.space_group_name_H-M   'P 1'
#
loop_
_entity.id
_entity.type
_entity.pdbx_description
1 polymer ?
#
loop_
_entity_poly.entity_id
_entity_poly.type
_entity_poly.pdbx_seq_one_letter_code
_entity_poly.pdbx_strand_id
1 'polypeptide(L)'
;MDLIISEAGSRTSKHWKNKTYTWDALKKRLSETVRTGETVAEYKAMSKADQDLRKDVGGFVGGKIKGGRRVTGAIENRCLITLDADFADENLLPMLEMLGDFKCAVYSTHKHTPSKPRLRVIIPLKRPVTPDEYGAVSRKIAEDIGIEYFDDTTYQPQRLMYWPSTSSDGEFVFKDIDGPVLDPDEVLARYGDWKDITSWPCSSRVSEAIHKKAGAKQADPMQKSGVIGAFCRTYSIEDAIGKFLPDIYVPCESVPGRYSYAAGSTVGGVVIYDGGKFLYSHHSTDPCCGQLLNAFDLVRLHLFGDKDEDVAMGTPVNKRPSYMAMTEFIQQDEAVKIRLVRERADEAKGDFKEGSNWEATLKTDSKGNIKSTIKNVVIIMMNDPQLIGTVARNDFKERPVLIHDTPWHKVQDKLNGDVWTDTDDAQLRLYIEECYGIEKVSKIYDATNIVADEQHFHPVRDYLQGLEWDGIDRLETAFIEYLGAENNEYVRAVSRKMLVGAVARVMEPGCKFDYMTVLVGKQGLGKSSFISELAGAWFSDTLTCISGKEAYEQIQGFWLIEVAELSAMRKMDIEAIKHFITKRVDSYRAAYGRRVEDHPRQCILIGTTNSTAFLRDDTGNRRFWPVQVTKKFKIGDINKTEIDQLWAEALYLYRKGEPLYLPRELEEFAESKRSFYEMEDPNVAEVQAYLERLLPEEWGKMSLYERRAWLDDEFGEKPGCLQRTEVCTSEIWREHFRGDGQQLLEQRRALGLTNIMQKMPGWVKAEKKIKFPIYGTQWGYVRIGDPRAKKG
;
A
#
# COMPACT_ATOMS: atom_id res chain seq x y z
N MET A 1 2.87 77.37 -15.55
CA MET A 1 2.70 75.92 -15.77
C MET A 1 2.01 75.35 -14.55
N ASP A 2 0.93 74.63 -14.77
CA ASP A 2 0.16 73.97 -13.71
C ASP A 2 0.74 72.58 -13.46
N LEU A 3 1.14 72.32 -12.20
CA LEU A 3 1.77 71.09 -11.76
C LEU A 3 0.74 70.25 -11.00
N ILE A 4 0.48 69.03 -11.47
CA ILE A 4 -0.40 68.09 -10.76
C ILE A 4 0.43 67.30 -9.76
N ILE A 5 0.13 67.46 -8.47
CA ILE A 5 0.84 66.82 -7.37
C ILE A 5 -0.17 65.99 -6.56
N SER A 6 0.09 64.69 -6.43
CA SER A 6 -0.66 63.84 -5.52
C SER A 6 -0.11 63.95 -4.11
N GLU A 7 -0.95 64.32 -3.14
CA GLU A 7 -0.55 64.46 -1.73
C GLU A 7 -1.36 63.56 -0.79
N ALA A 8 -0.74 63.20 0.34
CA ALA A 8 -1.36 62.45 1.42
C ALA A 8 -0.82 62.89 2.79
N GLY A 9 -1.65 62.73 3.83
CA GLY A 9 -1.31 63.13 5.21
C GLY A 9 -0.33 62.20 5.93
N SER A 10 -0.03 61.03 5.36
CA SER A 10 0.98 60.09 5.87
C SER A 10 1.46 59.18 4.74
N ARG A 11 2.69 58.65 4.87
CA ARG A 11 3.26 57.66 3.95
C ARG A 11 2.43 56.38 3.81
N THR A 12 1.65 56.02 4.85
CA THR A 12 0.81 54.81 4.90
C THR A 12 -0.62 55.06 4.42
N SER A 13 -0.94 56.29 4.02
CA SER A 13 -2.28 56.63 3.53
C SER A 13 -2.66 55.78 2.32
N LYS A 14 -3.85 55.18 2.39
CA LYS A 14 -4.49 54.50 1.25
C LYS A 14 -5.14 55.48 0.28
N HIS A 15 -5.38 56.73 0.70
CA HIS A 15 -6.06 57.76 -0.08
C HIS A 15 -5.13 58.92 -0.40
N TRP A 16 -4.94 59.18 -1.70
CA TRP A 16 -4.11 60.23 -2.27
C TRP A 16 -4.98 61.19 -3.06
N LYS A 17 -4.76 62.50 -2.87
CA LYS A 17 -5.54 63.55 -3.53
C LYS A 17 -4.67 64.25 -4.57
N ASN A 18 -5.12 64.27 -5.83
CA ASN A 18 -4.49 65.05 -6.89
C ASN A 18 -4.85 66.53 -6.70
N LYS A 19 -3.85 67.41 -6.62
CA LYS A 19 -4.02 68.86 -6.53
C LYS A 19 -3.17 69.58 -7.56
N THR A 20 -3.64 70.73 -8.01
CA THR A 20 -2.90 71.58 -8.94
C THR A 20 -2.13 72.66 -8.17
N TYR A 21 -0.86 72.84 -8.51
CA TYR A 21 0.04 73.84 -7.95
C TYR A 21 0.64 74.70 -9.06
N THR A 22 0.84 75.99 -8.80
CA THR A 22 1.86 76.75 -9.52
C THR A 22 3.24 76.44 -8.95
N TRP A 23 4.31 76.66 -9.72
CA TRP A 23 5.68 76.47 -9.22
C TRP A 23 5.95 77.30 -7.97
N ASP A 24 5.51 78.56 -7.94
CA ASP A 24 5.69 79.44 -6.76
C ASP A 24 4.89 78.97 -5.55
N ALA A 25 3.68 78.44 -5.74
CA ALA A 25 2.90 77.86 -4.64
C ALA A 25 3.58 76.61 -4.06
N LEU A 26 4.17 75.77 -4.91
CA LEU A 26 4.95 74.62 -4.46
C LEU A 26 6.21 75.06 -3.71
N LYS A 27 6.98 76.01 -4.26
CA LYS A 27 8.18 76.55 -3.59
C LYS A 27 7.86 77.11 -2.21
N LYS A 28 6.79 77.90 -2.11
CA LYS A 28 6.33 78.43 -0.83
C LYS A 28 6.09 77.31 0.19
N ARG A 29 5.37 76.26 -0.21
CA ARG A 29 5.13 75.09 0.65
C ARG A 29 6.41 74.34 1.02
N LEU A 30 7.38 74.26 0.11
CA LEU A 30 8.67 73.59 0.36
C LEU A 30 9.62 74.43 1.23
N SER A 31 9.44 75.75 1.26
CA SER A 31 10.24 76.68 2.08
C SER A 31 9.85 76.71 3.55
N GLU A 32 8.76 76.03 3.92
CA GLU A 32 8.23 75.97 5.28
C GLU A 32 8.40 74.55 5.84
N THR A 33 9.09 74.42 6.98
CA THR A 33 9.31 73.12 7.65
C THR A 33 8.43 72.95 8.88
N VAL A 34 7.93 71.74 9.08
CA VAL A 34 7.23 71.37 10.33
C VAL A 34 8.27 70.98 11.38
N ARG A 35 8.32 71.77 12.46
CA ARG A 35 9.19 71.49 13.61
C ARG A 35 8.59 70.42 14.50
N THR A 36 9.31 69.32 14.68
CA THR A 36 8.95 68.23 15.61
C THR A 36 9.56 68.48 16.99
N GLY A 37 9.02 67.86 18.03
CA GLY A 37 9.35 68.17 19.44
C GLY A 37 10.65 67.57 19.99
N GLU A 38 11.29 66.67 19.26
CA GLU A 38 12.55 66.00 19.61
C GLU A 38 13.74 66.75 19.04
N THR A 39 14.89 66.61 19.70
CA THR A 39 16.19 67.08 19.20
C THR A 39 16.78 66.14 18.13
N VAL A 40 17.75 66.63 17.36
CA VAL A 40 18.50 65.82 16.37
C VAL A 40 19.16 64.61 17.02
N ALA A 41 19.65 64.75 18.26
CA ALA A 41 20.28 63.67 19.01
C ALA A 41 19.25 62.60 19.42
N GLU A 42 18.10 63.01 19.95
CA GLU A 42 17.00 62.11 20.32
C GLU A 42 16.46 61.37 19.09
N TYR A 43 16.24 62.08 17.98
CA TYR A 43 15.79 61.47 16.72
C TYR A 43 16.77 60.41 16.21
N LYS A 44 18.08 60.67 16.28
CA LYS A 44 19.11 59.70 15.87
C LYS A 44 19.13 58.45 16.77
N ALA A 45 18.77 58.57 18.05
CA ALA A 45 18.70 57.46 18.99
C ALA A 45 17.43 56.61 18.86
N MET A 46 16.38 57.12 18.21
CA MET A 46 15.12 56.38 17.96
C MET A 46 15.30 55.17 17.04
N SER A 47 14.40 54.20 17.16
CA SER A 47 14.32 53.08 16.21
C SER A 47 13.97 53.59 14.80
N LYS A 48 14.29 52.81 13.77
CA LYS A 48 13.94 53.18 12.38
C LYS A 48 12.43 53.36 12.18
N ALA A 49 11.61 52.57 12.86
CA ALA A 49 10.15 52.67 12.80
C ALA A 49 9.65 53.99 13.43
N ASP A 50 10.20 54.35 14.60
CA ASP A 50 9.84 55.59 15.29
C ASP A 50 10.35 56.82 14.51
N GLN A 51 11.55 56.76 13.94
CA GLN A 51 12.08 57.79 13.05
C GLN A 51 11.18 58.01 11.82
N ASP A 52 10.67 56.91 11.23
CA ASP A 52 9.76 56.96 10.09
C ASP A 52 8.41 57.58 10.47
N LEU A 53 7.86 57.22 11.63
CA LEU A 53 6.61 57.80 12.14
C LEU A 53 6.78 59.29 12.46
N ARG A 54 7.90 59.67 13.06
CA ARG A 54 8.12 61.01 13.58
C ARG A 54 8.35 62.05 12.50
N LYS A 55 9.08 61.70 11.44
CA LYS A 55 9.30 62.60 10.29
C LYS A 55 8.09 62.73 9.38
N ASP A 56 7.11 61.84 9.51
CA ASP A 56 5.96 61.73 8.61
C ASP A 56 4.92 62.82 8.92
N VAL A 57 5.12 63.98 8.31
CA VAL A 57 4.17 65.10 8.29
C VAL A 57 3.36 65.11 6.98
N GLY A 58 3.20 63.93 6.39
CA GLY A 58 2.66 63.73 5.05
C GLY A 58 3.73 63.83 3.96
N GLY A 59 3.30 63.60 2.73
CA GLY A 59 4.18 63.63 1.57
C GLY A 59 3.45 63.83 0.26
N PHE A 60 4.23 63.85 -0.81
CA PHE A 60 3.76 64.07 -2.17
C PHE A 60 4.46 63.19 -3.20
N VAL A 61 3.79 62.99 -4.32
CA VAL A 61 4.33 62.46 -5.57
C VAL A 61 4.16 63.56 -6.60
N GLY A 62 5.25 63.94 -7.27
CA GLY A 62 5.28 65.00 -8.28
C GLY A 62 4.66 64.57 -9.61
N GLY A 63 3.38 64.21 -9.58
CA GLY A 63 2.63 63.65 -10.70
C GLY A 63 1.22 63.26 -10.31
N LYS A 64 0.51 62.61 -11.24
CA LYS A 64 -0.89 62.18 -11.08
C LYS A 64 -0.97 60.68 -10.75
N ILE A 65 -1.70 60.33 -9.70
CA ILE A 65 -2.04 58.96 -9.33
C ILE A 65 -3.46 58.63 -9.79
N LYS A 66 -3.63 57.52 -10.51
CA LYS A 66 -4.93 56.98 -10.94
C LYS A 66 -5.54 56.16 -9.80
N GLY A 67 -6.86 56.30 -9.59
CA GLY A 67 -7.59 55.50 -8.59
C GLY A 67 -7.32 55.88 -7.12
N GLY A 68 -6.57 56.96 -6.86
CA GLY A 68 -6.41 57.52 -5.51
C GLY A 68 -5.59 56.67 -4.54
N ARG A 69 -4.95 55.57 -4.99
CA ARG A 69 -4.10 54.71 -4.18
C ARG A 69 -2.72 54.60 -4.81
N ARG A 70 -1.67 54.76 -4.00
CA ARG A 70 -0.27 54.67 -4.45
C ARG A 70 0.21 53.22 -4.41
N VAL A 71 0.13 52.53 -5.55
CA VAL A 71 0.70 51.20 -5.79
C VAL A 71 1.52 51.20 -7.09
N THR A 72 2.35 50.17 -7.28
CA THR A 72 3.08 49.95 -8.54
C THR A 72 2.07 49.91 -9.72
N GLY A 73 2.34 50.64 -10.79
CA GLY A 73 1.43 50.76 -11.95
C GLY A 73 0.28 51.78 -11.82
N ALA A 74 0.05 52.39 -10.66
CA ALA A 74 -1.00 53.41 -10.47
C ALA A 74 -0.55 54.85 -10.81
N ILE A 75 0.71 55.05 -11.16
CA ILE A 75 1.26 56.37 -11.55
C ILE A 75 0.92 56.62 -13.02
N GLU A 76 0.08 57.62 -13.28
CA GLU A 76 -0.35 57.96 -14.64
C GLU A 76 0.74 58.77 -15.36
N ASN A 77 1.33 59.75 -14.67
CA ASN A 77 2.44 60.56 -15.17
C ASN A 77 3.18 61.24 -14.01
N ARG A 78 4.37 61.77 -14.31
CA ARG A 78 5.19 62.62 -13.45
C ARG A 78 5.40 63.98 -14.10
N CYS A 79 5.21 65.06 -13.36
CA CYS A 79 5.52 66.43 -13.82
C CYS A 79 6.71 67.05 -13.09
N LEU A 80 7.26 66.35 -12.09
CA LEU A 80 8.48 66.73 -11.37
C LEU A 80 9.45 65.55 -11.32
N ILE A 81 10.74 65.84 -11.55
CA ILE A 81 11.83 64.98 -11.06
C ILE A 81 12.01 65.29 -9.58
N THR A 82 12.08 64.23 -8.78
CA THR A 82 12.33 64.35 -7.34
C THR A 82 13.47 63.44 -6.98
N LEU A 83 14.62 64.00 -6.62
CA LEU A 83 15.82 63.26 -6.26
C LEU A 83 16.07 63.38 -4.75
N ASP A 84 16.34 62.24 -4.08
CA ASP A 84 16.62 62.16 -2.65
C ASP A 84 18.14 62.01 -2.47
N ALA A 85 18.82 63.13 -2.22
CA ALA A 85 20.27 63.21 -2.10
C ALA A 85 20.71 62.85 -0.68
N ASP A 86 20.58 61.56 -0.35
CA ASP A 86 20.85 61.01 0.97
C ASP A 86 22.35 60.78 1.24
N PHE A 87 23.17 60.85 0.19
CA PHE A 87 24.63 60.68 0.18
C PHE A 87 25.37 61.97 -0.25
N ALA A 88 24.69 63.11 -0.17
CA ALA A 88 25.27 64.42 -0.49
C ALA A 88 26.47 64.76 0.40
N ASP A 89 27.44 65.49 -0.17
CA ASP A 89 28.48 66.19 0.57
C ASP A 89 28.16 67.70 0.63
N GLU A 90 29.07 68.47 1.23
CA GLU A 90 28.93 69.94 1.37
C GLU A 90 28.98 70.69 0.01
N ASN A 91 29.42 70.03 -1.07
CA ASN A 91 29.59 70.64 -2.39
C ASN A 91 28.33 70.54 -3.26
N LEU A 92 27.40 69.62 -2.98
CA LEU A 92 26.22 69.41 -3.84
C LEU A 92 25.39 70.69 -4.03
N LEU A 93 25.08 71.40 -2.95
CA LEU A 93 24.23 72.60 -3.04
C LEU A 93 24.95 73.75 -3.79
N PRO A 94 26.21 74.11 -3.46
CA PRO A 94 26.98 75.07 -4.26
C PRO A 94 27.13 74.66 -5.73
N MET A 95 27.30 73.36 -6.01
CA MET A 95 27.41 72.84 -7.37
C MET A 95 26.11 73.06 -8.15
N LEU A 96 24.96 72.75 -7.56
CA LEU A 96 23.65 72.99 -8.19
C LEU A 96 23.41 74.49 -8.46
N GLU A 97 23.83 75.36 -7.55
CA GLU A 97 23.75 76.82 -7.72
C GLU A 97 24.66 77.32 -8.85
N MET A 98 25.84 76.70 -9.00
CA MET A 98 26.82 77.08 -10.03
C MET A 98 26.47 76.54 -11.42
N LEU A 99 25.92 75.31 -11.50
CA LEU A 99 25.50 74.70 -12.76
C LEU A 99 24.43 75.56 -13.44
N GLY A 100 23.35 75.90 -12.71
CA GLY A 100 22.26 76.73 -13.25
C GLY A 100 21.55 76.14 -14.49
N ASP A 101 21.83 74.88 -14.84
CA ASP A 101 21.38 74.22 -16.06
C ASP A 101 19.86 74.00 -16.08
N PHE A 102 19.21 73.98 -14.92
CA PHE A 102 17.77 73.84 -14.80
C PHE A 102 17.23 74.48 -13.51
N LYS A 103 15.98 74.91 -13.59
CA LYS A 103 15.18 75.39 -12.46
C LYS A 103 15.03 74.28 -11.43
N CYS A 104 15.33 74.54 -10.16
CA CYS A 104 15.02 73.57 -9.10
C CYS A 104 14.80 74.21 -7.73
N ALA A 105 14.08 73.48 -6.86
CA ALA A 105 13.96 73.78 -5.45
C ALA A 105 14.67 72.68 -4.65
N VAL A 106 15.52 73.09 -3.71
CA VAL A 106 16.27 72.19 -2.85
C VAL A 106 15.82 72.39 -1.41
N TYR A 107 15.51 71.31 -0.69
CA TYR A 107 15.21 71.38 0.74
C TYR A 107 15.80 70.23 1.54
N SER A 108 16.15 70.47 2.80
CA SER A 108 16.75 69.45 3.67
C SER A 108 15.74 68.41 4.15
N THR A 109 16.20 67.16 4.27
CA THR A 109 15.43 66.09 4.92
C THR A 109 15.52 66.18 6.45
N HIS A 110 14.67 65.44 7.16
CA HIS A 110 14.67 65.40 8.63
C HIS A 110 16.01 64.97 9.26
N LYS A 111 16.84 64.20 8.52
CA LYS A 111 18.15 63.71 9.00
C LYS A 111 19.32 64.63 8.66
N HIS A 112 19.04 65.78 8.06
CA HIS A 112 20.07 66.72 7.66
C HIS A 112 20.86 67.25 8.87
N THR A 113 22.17 67.36 8.70
CA THR A 113 23.07 68.14 9.56
C THR A 113 24.13 68.81 8.68
N PRO A 114 24.75 69.92 9.10
CA PRO A 114 25.79 70.61 8.32
C PRO A 114 26.91 69.68 7.84
N SER A 115 27.42 68.81 8.72
CA SER A 115 28.51 67.86 8.40
C SER A 115 28.06 66.60 7.63
N LYS A 116 26.76 66.40 7.44
CA LYS A 116 26.18 65.30 6.65
C LYS A 116 24.93 65.79 5.92
N PRO A 117 25.10 66.55 4.82
CA PRO A 117 23.98 67.06 4.05
C PRO A 117 23.06 65.94 3.57
N ARG A 118 21.75 66.17 3.65
CA ARG A 118 20.73 65.26 3.14
C ARG A 118 19.61 66.10 2.58
N LEU A 119 19.57 66.18 1.26
CA LEU A 119 18.78 67.17 0.54
C LEU A 119 17.78 66.47 -0.39
N ARG A 120 16.74 67.18 -0.79
CA ARG A 120 15.86 66.77 -1.87
C ARG A 120 15.88 67.82 -2.96
N VAL A 121 16.13 67.38 -4.19
CA VAL A 121 16.17 68.23 -5.38
C VAL A 121 14.89 68.02 -6.16
N ILE A 122 14.11 69.09 -6.33
CA ILE A 122 12.81 69.06 -7.01
C ILE A 122 12.93 69.89 -8.29
N ILE A 123 12.73 69.26 -9.45
CA ILE A 123 12.94 69.87 -10.76
C ILE A 123 11.61 69.82 -11.53
N PRO A 124 11.05 70.97 -11.98
CA PRO A 124 9.85 70.99 -12.80
C PRO A 124 10.19 70.60 -14.25
N LEU A 125 9.33 69.76 -14.84
CA LEU A 125 9.43 69.35 -16.23
C LEU A 125 8.54 70.23 -17.12
N LYS A 126 8.96 70.51 -18.35
CA LYS A 126 8.21 71.29 -19.35
C LYS A 126 6.92 70.60 -19.82
N ARG A 127 6.88 69.26 -19.75
CA ARG A 127 5.69 68.42 -19.95
C ARG A 127 5.65 67.27 -18.94
N PRO A 128 4.46 66.71 -18.64
CA PRO A 128 4.37 65.43 -17.94
C PRO A 128 5.04 64.31 -18.73
N VAL A 129 5.66 63.37 -18.01
CA VAL A 129 6.32 62.19 -18.56
C VAL A 129 5.65 60.92 -18.02
N THR A 130 5.69 59.85 -18.81
CA THR A 130 5.26 58.51 -18.41
C THR A 130 6.17 57.95 -17.30
N PRO A 131 5.74 56.89 -16.58
CA PRO A 131 6.58 56.24 -15.57
C PRO A 131 7.95 55.78 -16.10
N ASP A 132 8.03 55.26 -17.31
CA ASP A 132 9.29 54.77 -17.88
C ASP A 132 10.20 55.93 -18.34
N GLU A 133 9.62 56.97 -18.98
CA GLU A 133 10.35 58.21 -19.29
C GLU A 133 10.89 58.88 -18.01
N TYR A 134 10.12 58.89 -16.92
CA TYR A 134 10.59 59.40 -15.63
C TYR A 134 11.85 58.65 -15.17
N GLY A 135 11.86 57.32 -15.27
CA GLY A 135 13.02 56.49 -14.92
C GLY A 135 14.27 56.88 -15.71
N ALA A 136 14.15 57.01 -17.03
CA ALA A 136 15.26 57.42 -17.90
C ALA A 136 15.74 58.86 -17.62
N VAL A 137 14.81 59.83 -17.65
CA VAL A 137 15.14 61.26 -17.48
C VAL A 137 15.76 61.52 -16.11
N SER A 138 15.18 60.97 -15.04
CA SER A 138 15.70 61.18 -13.68
C SER A 138 17.10 60.60 -13.48
N ARG A 139 17.42 59.45 -14.10
CA ARG A 139 18.76 58.86 -14.06
C ARG A 139 19.78 59.65 -14.87
N LYS A 140 19.40 60.16 -16.05
CA LYS A 140 20.30 61.00 -16.86
C LYS A 140 20.63 62.31 -16.16
N ILE A 141 19.64 62.95 -15.55
CA ILE A 141 19.87 64.16 -14.74
C ILE A 141 20.69 63.86 -13.49
N ALA A 142 20.46 62.71 -12.84
CA ALA A 142 21.31 62.30 -11.74
C ALA A 142 22.75 62.03 -12.18
N GLU A 143 22.99 61.47 -13.37
CA GLU A 143 24.33 61.34 -13.96
C GLU A 143 25.01 62.71 -14.14
N ASP A 144 24.29 63.70 -14.68
CA ASP A 144 24.82 65.06 -14.88
C ASP A 144 25.25 65.73 -13.56
N ILE A 145 24.49 65.51 -12.48
CA ILE A 145 24.78 66.07 -11.15
C ILE A 145 25.85 65.24 -10.41
N GLY A 146 25.90 63.93 -10.67
CA GLY A 146 26.64 62.95 -9.89
C GLY A 146 25.71 61.91 -9.27
N ILE A 147 25.52 60.80 -9.97
CA ILE A 147 24.49 59.78 -9.63
C ILE A 147 24.72 59.17 -8.24
N GLU A 148 25.96 59.22 -7.76
CA GLU A 148 26.38 58.73 -6.46
C GLU A 148 25.83 59.54 -5.27
N TYR A 149 25.33 60.75 -5.48
CA TYR A 149 24.72 61.54 -4.40
C TYR A 149 23.32 61.05 -3.99
N PHE A 150 22.64 60.31 -4.86
CA PHE A 150 21.21 60.02 -4.71
C PHE A 150 20.92 58.59 -4.24
N ASP A 151 19.82 58.43 -3.50
CA ASP A 151 19.27 57.13 -3.15
C ASP A 151 18.78 56.39 -4.41
N ASP A 152 19.16 55.11 -4.54
CA ASP A 152 18.94 54.32 -5.76
C ASP A 152 17.45 54.08 -6.07
N THR A 153 16.56 54.28 -5.08
CA THR A 153 15.12 54.12 -5.27
C THR A 153 14.42 55.41 -5.70
N THR A 154 15.15 56.53 -5.79
CA THR A 154 14.58 57.84 -6.15
C THR A 154 14.01 57.87 -7.58
N TYR A 155 14.53 57.00 -8.46
CA TYR A 155 14.10 56.83 -9.85
C TYR A 155 12.81 56.02 -10.00
N GLN A 156 12.23 55.51 -8.90
CA GLN A 156 10.95 54.80 -8.94
C GLN A 156 9.80 55.79 -9.11
N PRO A 157 8.92 55.64 -10.12
CA PRO A 157 7.82 56.57 -10.38
C PRO A 157 6.87 56.77 -9.20
N GLN A 158 6.63 55.71 -8.42
CA GLN A 158 5.77 55.68 -7.24
C GLN A 158 6.43 56.21 -5.97
N ARG A 159 7.71 56.60 -6.02
CA ARG A 159 8.42 57.15 -4.87
C ARG A 159 7.78 58.45 -4.42
N LEU A 160 7.40 58.52 -3.14
CA LEU A 160 6.94 59.75 -2.50
C LEU A 160 8.13 60.49 -1.90
N MET A 161 8.00 61.81 -1.82
CA MET A 161 8.84 62.68 -1.01
C MET A 161 8.05 63.18 0.18
N TYR A 162 8.65 63.17 1.37
CA TYR A 162 8.02 63.77 2.54
C TYR A 162 8.00 65.29 2.39
N TRP A 163 6.94 65.92 2.91
CA TRP A 163 6.99 67.35 3.13
C TRP A 163 8.12 67.72 4.12
N PRO A 164 8.64 68.95 4.09
CA PRO A 164 9.74 69.34 4.95
C PRO A 164 9.36 69.20 6.45
N SER A 165 10.19 68.47 7.19
CA SER A 165 10.12 68.37 8.65
C SER A 165 11.52 68.41 9.23
N THR A 166 11.65 68.98 10.43
CA THR A 166 12.95 69.19 11.08
C THR A 166 12.81 69.06 12.59
N SER A 167 13.77 68.41 13.25
CA SER A 167 13.86 68.36 14.72
C SER A 167 13.86 69.76 15.35
N SER A 168 13.53 69.85 16.64
CA SER A 168 13.35 71.12 17.35
C SER A 168 14.58 72.03 17.29
N ASP A 169 15.78 71.43 17.38
CA ASP A 169 17.10 72.08 17.33
C ASP A 169 17.83 71.89 15.98
N GLY A 170 17.19 71.26 14.98
CA GLY A 170 17.82 70.95 13.70
C GLY A 170 17.96 72.17 12.77
N GLU A 171 18.89 72.11 11.82
CA GLU A 171 18.97 73.11 10.75
C GLU A 171 18.03 72.73 9.61
N PHE A 172 17.30 73.73 9.09
CA PHE A 172 16.47 73.56 7.91
C PHE A 172 17.05 74.41 6.78
N VAL A 173 17.35 73.75 5.66
CA VAL A 173 17.88 74.38 4.46
C VAL A 173 16.80 74.38 3.38
N PHE A 174 16.57 75.54 2.78
CA PHE A 174 15.77 75.69 1.57
C PHE A 174 16.51 76.61 0.59
N LYS A 175 16.56 76.22 -0.68
CA LYS A 175 17.11 77.03 -1.77
C LYS A 175 16.22 76.96 -3.01
N ASP A 176 15.97 78.13 -3.59
CA ASP A 176 15.40 78.30 -4.91
C ASP A 176 16.55 78.61 -5.88
N ILE A 177 16.73 77.75 -6.87
CA ILE A 177 17.77 77.87 -7.89
C ILE A 177 17.06 78.16 -9.21
N ASP A 178 17.30 79.35 -9.77
CA ASP A 178 16.71 79.74 -11.04
C ASP A 178 17.49 79.13 -12.22
N GLY A 179 16.80 78.98 -13.34
CA GLY A 179 17.29 78.30 -14.53
C GLY A 179 16.16 77.99 -15.51
N PRO A 180 16.42 77.38 -16.66
CA PRO A 180 15.37 76.97 -17.59
C PRO A 180 14.53 75.82 -17.01
N VAL A 181 13.25 75.73 -17.38
CA VAL A 181 12.42 74.56 -17.03
C VAL A 181 12.92 73.37 -17.85
N LEU A 182 13.17 72.24 -17.20
CA LEU A 182 13.81 71.09 -17.84
C LEU A 182 12.91 70.48 -18.92
N ASP A 183 13.42 70.35 -20.14
CA ASP A 183 12.74 69.68 -21.24
C ASP A 183 13.07 68.17 -21.22
N PRO A 184 12.11 67.28 -20.88
CA PRO A 184 12.39 65.85 -20.82
C PRO A 184 12.74 65.25 -22.19
N ASP A 185 12.27 65.83 -23.30
CA ASP A 185 12.55 65.31 -24.64
C ASP A 185 14.02 65.53 -25.02
N GLU A 186 14.59 66.69 -24.68
CA GLU A 186 16.02 66.96 -24.85
C GLU A 186 16.86 66.00 -24.03
N VAL A 187 16.41 65.64 -22.83
CA VAL A 187 17.10 64.67 -21.98
C VAL A 187 17.06 63.26 -22.57
N LEU A 188 15.89 62.82 -23.03
CA LEU A 188 15.70 61.48 -23.63
C LEU A 188 16.51 61.33 -24.93
N ALA A 189 16.65 62.40 -25.71
CA ALA A 189 17.45 62.41 -26.94
C ALA A 189 18.96 62.20 -26.70
N ARG A 190 19.44 62.30 -25.46
CA ARG A 190 20.83 62.00 -25.09
C ARG A 190 21.14 60.50 -25.04
N TYR A 191 20.11 59.65 -25.09
CA TYR A 191 20.27 58.21 -25.23
C TYR A 191 20.28 57.80 -26.71
N GLY A 192 21.02 56.75 -27.05
CA GLY A 192 20.89 56.11 -28.37
C GLY A 192 19.49 55.49 -28.54
N ASP A 193 19.06 54.73 -27.54
CA ASP A 193 17.66 54.33 -27.34
C ASP A 193 17.35 54.33 -25.84
N TRP A 194 16.55 55.30 -25.38
CA TRP A 194 16.17 55.36 -23.97
C TRP A 194 15.26 54.19 -23.56
N LYS A 195 14.66 53.45 -24.49
CA LYS A 195 13.86 52.28 -24.17
C LYS A 195 14.70 51.04 -23.84
N ASP A 196 16.00 51.10 -24.14
CA ASP A 196 16.98 50.13 -23.68
C ASP A 196 17.45 50.47 -22.25
N ILE A 197 16.87 49.78 -21.27
CA ILE A 197 17.19 49.95 -19.84
C ILE A 197 18.67 49.65 -19.56
N THR A 198 19.33 48.82 -20.38
CA THR A 198 20.72 48.43 -20.14
C THR A 198 21.70 49.60 -20.29
N SER A 199 21.30 50.64 -21.03
CA SER A 199 22.06 51.87 -21.19
C SER A 199 21.82 52.90 -20.08
N TRP A 200 20.89 52.65 -19.15
CA TRP A 200 20.54 53.65 -18.14
C TRP A 200 21.62 53.79 -17.08
N PRO A 201 22.03 55.03 -16.73
CA PRO A 201 22.98 55.26 -15.65
C PRO A 201 22.50 54.64 -14.34
N CYS A 202 23.40 53.95 -13.67
CA CYS A 202 23.18 53.37 -12.35
C CYS A 202 24.35 53.74 -11.44
N SER A 203 24.09 53.91 -10.14
CA SER A 203 25.18 54.04 -9.17
C SER A 203 25.94 52.72 -9.06
N SER A 204 27.20 52.81 -8.67
CA SER A 204 28.04 51.66 -8.29
C SER A 204 27.36 50.76 -7.24
N ARG A 205 26.56 51.36 -6.34
CA ARG A 205 25.81 50.67 -5.29
C ARG A 205 24.73 49.73 -5.82
N VAL A 206 24.07 50.04 -6.93
CA VAL A 206 23.04 49.15 -7.52
C VAL A 206 23.69 47.86 -8.02
N SER A 207 24.80 47.97 -8.74
CA SER A 207 25.56 46.82 -9.23
C SER A 207 26.11 45.99 -8.08
N GLU A 208 26.72 46.63 -7.08
CA GLU A 208 27.21 45.93 -5.88
C GLU A 208 26.09 45.29 -5.06
N ALA A 209 24.92 45.93 -4.91
CA ALA A 209 23.81 45.40 -4.14
C ALA A 209 23.12 44.21 -4.83
N ILE A 210 23.08 44.18 -6.16
CA ILE A 210 22.57 43.03 -6.91
C ILE A 210 23.57 41.87 -6.82
N HIS A 211 24.87 42.13 -7.01
CA HIS A 211 25.92 41.12 -6.83
C HIS A 211 26.04 40.65 -5.37
N LYS A 212 25.86 41.53 -4.37
CA LYS A 212 25.76 41.15 -2.95
C LYS A 212 24.47 40.41 -2.66
N LYS A 213 23.32 40.74 -3.24
CA LYS A 213 22.07 40.00 -2.98
C LYS A 213 22.06 38.63 -3.65
N ALA A 214 22.67 38.50 -4.82
CA ALA A 214 22.93 37.22 -5.47
C ALA A 214 24.00 36.40 -4.69
N GLY A 215 25.07 37.04 -4.21
CA GLY A 215 26.13 36.39 -3.43
C GLY A 215 25.84 36.18 -1.93
N ALA A 216 24.93 36.95 -1.33
CA ALA A 216 24.55 36.85 0.08
C ALA A 216 23.49 35.76 0.26
N LYS A 217 23.94 34.51 0.16
CA LYS A 217 23.30 33.28 0.66
C LYS A 217 21.77 33.35 0.79
N GLN A 218 21.03 33.63 -0.29
CA GLN A 218 19.71 33.03 -0.41
C GLN A 218 19.96 31.52 -0.48
N ALA A 219 19.30 30.74 0.39
CA ALA A 219 19.44 29.29 0.39
C ALA A 219 19.10 28.76 -1.00
N ASP A 220 20.01 27.97 -1.58
CA ASP A 220 19.86 27.40 -2.91
C ASP A 220 18.47 26.76 -3.03
N PRO A 221 17.59 27.25 -3.93
CA PRO A 221 16.24 26.72 -4.05
C PRO A 221 16.24 25.22 -4.41
N MET A 222 17.31 24.73 -5.05
CA MET A 222 17.48 23.33 -5.39
C MET A 222 17.80 22.44 -4.19
N GLN A 223 18.30 23.00 -3.09
CA GLN A 223 18.65 22.28 -1.85
C GLN A 223 17.51 22.30 -0.82
N LYS A 224 16.40 22.99 -1.11
CA LYS A 224 15.23 22.99 -0.22
C LYS A 224 14.58 21.60 -0.23
N SER A 225 14.14 21.13 0.94
CA SER A 225 13.33 19.92 1.04
C SER A 225 11.84 20.20 0.79
N GLY A 226 11.08 19.14 0.52
CA GLY A 226 9.63 19.22 0.32
C GLY A 226 9.21 19.77 -1.06
N VAL A 227 7.91 19.99 -1.22
CA VAL A 227 7.26 20.27 -2.51
C VAL A 227 7.82 21.50 -3.25
N ILE A 228 8.27 22.52 -2.51
CA ILE A 228 8.84 23.74 -3.10
C ILE A 228 10.22 23.46 -3.69
N GLY A 229 11.05 22.71 -2.97
CA GLY A 229 12.35 22.29 -3.49
C GLY A 229 12.20 21.38 -4.70
N ALA A 230 11.27 20.42 -4.63
CA ALA A 230 10.95 19.55 -5.75
C ALA A 230 10.47 20.36 -6.98
N PHE A 231 9.62 21.37 -6.79
CA PHE A 231 9.21 22.28 -7.86
C PHE A 231 10.40 23.02 -8.48
N CYS A 232 11.26 23.64 -7.67
CA CYS A 232 12.44 24.35 -8.15
C CYS A 232 13.43 23.43 -8.87
N ARG A 233 13.57 22.16 -8.46
CA ARG A 233 14.39 21.18 -9.16
C ARG A 233 13.74 20.66 -10.44
N THR A 234 12.41 20.68 -10.53
CA THR A 234 11.64 20.25 -11.70
C THR A 234 11.63 21.33 -12.79
N TYR A 235 11.53 22.60 -12.41
CA TYR A 235 11.44 23.73 -13.34
C TYR A 235 12.51 24.79 -13.01
N SER A 236 13.40 25.06 -13.97
CA SER A 236 14.22 26.26 -13.97
C SER A 236 13.34 27.53 -14.11
N ILE A 237 13.93 28.72 -13.96
CA ILE A 237 13.21 29.97 -14.25
C ILE A 237 12.67 29.97 -15.68
N GLU A 238 13.47 29.51 -16.63
CA GLU A 238 13.13 29.41 -18.03
C GLU A 238 11.99 28.42 -18.28
N ASP A 239 12.05 27.23 -17.67
CA ASP A 239 10.96 26.24 -17.78
C ASP A 239 9.67 26.77 -17.16
N ALA A 240 9.78 27.46 -16.01
CA ALA A 240 8.65 28.04 -15.32
C ALA A 240 8.01 29.18 -16.13
N ILE A 241 8.82 30.02 -16.79
CA ILE A 241 8.33 31.04 -17.74
C ILE A 241 7.60 30.34 -18.89
N GLY A 242 8.24 29.39 -19.57
CA GLY A 242 7.66 28.73 -20.73
C GLY A 242 6.35 27.98 -20.42
N LYS A 243 6.27 27.32 -19.25
CA LYS A 243 5.09 26.53 -18.88
C LYS A 243 3.97 27.36 -18.25
N PHE A 244 4.30 28.28 -17.34
CA PHE A 244 3.30 28.95 -16.50
C PHE A 244 3.10 30.43 -16.83
N LEU A 245 4.07 31.09 -17.46
CA LEU A 245 4.05 32.54 -17.72
C LEU A 245 4.44 32.90 -19.18
N PRO A 246 4.02 32.15 -20.22
CA PRO A 246 4.53 32.34 -21.59
C PRO A 246 4.16 33.71 -22.18
N ASP A 247 3.03 34.28 -21.77
CA ASP A 247 2.54 35.58 -22.26
C ASP A 247 3.05 36.78 -21.43
N ILE A 248 3.78 36.52 -20.34
CA ILE A 248 4.23 37.55 -19.40
C ILE A 248 5.67 37.98 -19.71
N TYR A 249 6.52 37.04 -20.10
CA TYR A 249 7.94 37.29 -20.36
C TYR A 249 8.34 36.82 -21.76
N VAL A 250 8.90 37.73 -22.54
CA VAL A 250 9.38 37.46 -23.90
C VAL A 250 10.90 37.44 -23.90
N PRO A 251 11.56 36.38 -24.40
CA PRO A 251 13.02 36.30 -24.44
C PRO A 251 13.59 37.41 -25.35
N CYS A 252 14.69 38.03 -24.93
CA CYS A 252 15.40 38.99 -25.76
C CYS A 252 16.33 38.26 -26.74
N GLU A 253 16.09 38.40 -28.05
CA GLU A 253 16.91 37.76 -29.08
C GLU A 253 18.37 38.25 -29.09
N SER A 254 18.60 39.50 -28.67
CA SER A 254 19.92 40.15 -28.73
C SER A 254 20.85 39.81 -27.56
N VAL A 255 20.33 39.33 -26.42
CA VAL A 255 21.12 39.05 -25.23
C VAL A 255 20.61 37.79 -24.52
N PRO A 256 21.33 36.66 -24.61
CA PRO A 256 20.98 35.43 -23.90
C PRO A 256 20.86 35.65 -22.38
N GLY A 257 19.84 35.05 -21.76
CA GLY A 257 19.58 35.18 -20.32
C GLY A 257 18.82 36.45 -19.92
N ARG A 258 18.34 37.25 -20.88
CA ARG A 258 17.45 38.40 -20.64
C ARG A 258 16.07 38.19 -21.23
N TYR A 259 15.08 38.71 -20.50
CA TYR A 259 13.67 38.73 -20.91
C TYR A 259 13.14 40.16 -20.86
N SER A 260 12.07 40.40 -21.60
CA SER A 260 11.25 41.61 -21.55
C SER A 260 9.93 41.30 -20.89
N TYR A 261 9.47 42.18 -20.01
CA TYR A 261 8.12 42.09 -19.47
C TYR A 261 7.12 42.55 -20.54
N ALA A 262 6.21 41.69 -20.97
CA ALA A 262 5.36 41.92 -22.13
C ALA A 262 4.46 43.16 -22.02
N ALA A 263 4.04 43.52 -20.80
CA ALA A 263 3.24 44.72 -20.54
C ALA A 263 4.10 45.99 -20.29
N GLY A 264 5.43 45.89 -20.36
CA GLY A 264 6.37 47.01 -20.24
C GLY A 264 6.60 47.71 -21.58
N SER A 265 7.01 48.99 -21.53
CA SER A 265 7.34 49.77 -22.74
C SER A 265 8.82 49.70 -23.16
N THR A 266 9.62 48.97 -22.39
CA THR A 266 11.09 48.85 -22.47
C THR A 266 11.50 47.40 -22.70
N VAL A 267 12.69 47.17 -23.25
CA VAL A 267 13.18 45.83 -23.63
C VAL A 267 14.33 45.40 -22.71
N GLY A 268 14.41 44.10 -22.39
CA GLY A 268 15.56 43.49 -21.70
C GLY A 268 15.75 43.86 -20.23
N GLY A 269 14.71 44.33 -19.56
CA GLY A 269 14.74 44.70 -18.15
C GLY A 269 14.67 43.54 -17.17
N VAL A 270 14.53 42.29 -17.62
CA VAL A 270 14.52 41.09 -16.76
C VAL A 270 15.78 40.28 -16.99
N VAL A 271 16.45 39.88 -15.91
CA VAL A 271 17.73 39.18 -15.95
C VAL A 271 17.66 37.88 -15.15
N ILE A 272 18.18 36.80 -15.73
CA ILE A 272 18.33 35.50 -15.07
C ILE A 272 19.76 35.35 -14.53
N TYR A 273 19.87 34.84 -13.30
CA TYR A 273 21.13 34.65 -12.60
C TYR A 273 21.34 33.17 -12.19
N ASP A 274 22.60 32.86 -11.87
CA ASP A 274 23.05 31.59 -11.29
C ASP A 274 22.60 30.33 -12.05
N GLY A 275 22.60 30.40 -13.38
CA GLY A 275 22.25 29.28 -14.26
C GLY A 275 20.77 28.89 -14.19
N GLY A 276 19.87 29.87 -14.14
CA GLY A 276 18.42 29.62 -14.16
C GLY A 276 17.78 29.47 -12.79
N LYS A 277 18.51 29.77 -11.70
CA LYS A 277 17.99 29.63 -10.32
C LYS A 277 17.19 30.84 -9.86
N PHE A 278 17.55 32.04 -10.33
CA PHE A 278 16.95 33.29 -9.87
C PHE A 278 16.65 34.25 -11.03
N LEU A 279 15.60 35.04 -10.85
CA LEU A 279 15.18 36.13 -11.73
C LEU A 279 15.17 37.45 -10.96
N TYR A 280 15.60 38.53 -11.62
CA TYR A 280 15.43 39.91 -11.16
C TYR A 280 14.81 40.77 -12.26
N SER A 281 13.81 41.57 -11.92
CA SER A 281 13.17 42.50 -12.86
C SER A 281 13.48 43.96 -12.50
N HIS A 282 13.88 44.73 -13.51
CA HIS A 282 14.09 46.18 -13.47
C HIS A 282 12.87 46.97 -13.99
N HIS A 283 11.83 46.30 -14.50
CA HIS A 283 10.66 46.98 -15.05
C HIS A 283 9.76 47.52 -13.96
N SER A 284 9.57 48.83 -13.94
CA SER A 284 8.85 49.53 -12.87
C SER A 284 7.39 49.08 -12.69
N THR A 285 6.78 48.47 -13.72
CA THR A 285 5.40 47.98 -13.74
C THR A 285 5.27 46.47 -13.52
N ASP A 286 6.38 45.74 -13.44
CA ASP A 286 6.38 44.29 -13.19
C ASP A 286 6.13 44.02 -11.69
N PRO A 287 5.18 43.12 -11.33
CA PRO A 287 4.99 42.64 -9.96
C PRO A 287 6.28 42.13 -9.28
N CYS A 288 7.21 41.59 -10.06
CA CYS A 288 8.51 41.08 -9.62
C CYS A 288 9.60 42.17 -9.52
N CYS A 289 9.30 43.43 -9.87
CA CYS A 289 10.26 44.53 -9.89
C CYS A 289 11.03 44.65 -8.57
N GLY A 290 12.36 44.73 -8.68
CA GLY A 290 13.25 44.96 -7.54
C GLY A 290 13.47 43.75 -6.62
N GLN A 291 12.93 42.57 -6.97
CA GLN A 291 13.00 41.36 -6.17
C GLN A 291 13.84 40.29 -6.87
N LEU A 292 14.66 39.57 -6.09
CA LEU A 292 15.38 38.38 -6.56
C LEU A 292 14.54 37.14 -6.20
N LEU A 293 14.03 36.43 -7.21
CA LEU A 293 13.00 35.40 -7.05
C LEU A 293 13.45 34.07 -7.65
N ASN A 294 13.14 32.97 -6.97
CA ASN A 294 13.24 31.61 -7.54
C ASN A 294 11.97 31.30 -8.38
N ALA A 295 11.97 30.16 -9.08
CA ALA A 295 10.85 29.73 -9.93
C ALA A 295 9.50 29.69 -9.19
N PHE A 296 9.47 29.19 -7.95
CA PHE A 296 8.24 29.14 -7.16
C PHE A 296 7.70 30.55 -6.87
N ASP A 297 8.55 31.46 -6.41
CA ASP A 297 8.14 32.82 -6.08
C ASP A 297 7.78 33.66 -7.30
N LEU A 298 8.44 33.42 -8.44
CA LEU A 298 8.11 34.01 -9.73
C LEU A 298 6.68 33.69 -10.14
N VAL A 299 6.33 32.40 -10.21
CA VAL A 299 4.99 31.95 -10.58
C VAL A 299 3.95 32.37 -9.54
N ARG A 300 4.31 32.31 -8.25
CA ARG A 300 3.44 32.77 -7.15
C ARG A 300 2.99 34.22 -7.32
N LEU A 301 3.93 35.12 -7.57
CA LEU A 301 3.61 36.56 -7.62
C LEU A 301 2.75 36.92 -8.83
N HIS A 302 2.96 36.25 -9.97
CA HIS A 302 2.16 36.52 -11.18
C HIS A 302 0.78 35.86 -11.16
N LEU A 303 0.67 34.61 -10.69
CA LEU A 303 -0.62 33.88 -10.71
C LEU A 303 -1.49 34.16 -9.49
N PHE A 304 -0.89 34.46 -8.34
CA PHE A 304 -1.60 34.50 -7.06
C PHE A 304 -1.27 35.73 -6.20
N GLY A 305 -0.46 36.67 -6.70
CA GLY A 305 0.02 37.82 -5.94
C GLY A 305 -1.09 38.79 -5.50
N ASP A 306 -2.16 38.87 -6.27
CA ASP A 306 -3.40 39.63 -5.98
C ASP A 306 -4.06 39.17 -4.66
N LYS A 307 -3.95 37.90 -4.30
CA LYS A 307 -4.50 37.36 -3.05
C LYS A 307 -3.84 37.93 -1.79
N ASP A 308 -2.70 38.61 -1.92
CA ASP A 308 -1.98 39.21 -0.80
C ASP A 308 -2.39 40.68 -0.53
N GLU A 309 -3.33 41.26 -1.28
CA GLU A 309 -3.68 42.69 -1.23
C GLU A 309 -4.11 43.21 0.16
N ASP A 310 -4.82 42.37 0.94
CA ASP A 310 -5.35 42.71 2.27
C ASP A 310 -4.54 42.11 3.43
N VAL A 311 -3.36 41.57 3.14
CA VAL A 311 -2.51 40.95 4.16
C VAL A 311 -1.84 42.02 5.04
N ALA A 312 -1.86 41.81 6.36
CA ALA A 312 -1.26 42.72 7.32
C ALA A 312 0.24 42.94 7.06
N MET A 313 0.70 44.18 7.28
CA MET A 313 2.11 44.55 7.11
C MET A 313 2.97 43.73 8.08
N GLY A 314 3.94 42.97 7.55
CA GLY A 314 4.82 42.11 8.34
C GLY A 314 4.43 40.62 8.37
N THR A 315 3.35 40.20 7.72
CA THR A 315 3.01 38.76 7.64
C THR A 315 4.11 37.98 6.90
N PRO A 316 4.64 36.90 7.51
CA PRO A 316 5.64 36.02 6.89
C PRO A 316 5.16 35.46 5.55
N VAL A 317 6.06 35.39 4.56
CA VAL A 317 5.73 34.97 3.18
C VAL A 317 5.04 33.61 3.14
N ASN A 318 5.50 32.65 3.95
CA ASN A 318 4.94 31.29 4.01
C ASN A 318 3.53 31.20 4.64
N LYS A 319 2.99 32.30 5.17
CA LYS A 319 1.63 32.38 5.74
C LYS A 319 0.69 33.21 4.88
N ARG A 320 1.14 33.67 3.72
CA ARG A 320 0.32 34.53 2.84
C ARG A 320 -0.65 33.68 1.99
N PRO A 321 -1.85 34.19 1.67
CA PRO A 321 -2.79 33.51 0.79
C PRO A 321 -2.19 33.12 -0.57
N SER A 322 -1.35 33.97 -1.18
CA SER A 322 -0.66 33.66 -2.44
C SER A 322 0.24 32.43 -2.31
N TYR A 323 0.91 32.27 -1.17
CA TYR A 323 1.83 31.17 -0.90
C TYR A 323 1.08 29.85 -0.73
N MET A 324 -0.05 29.88 -0.02
CA MET A 324 -0.91 28.71 0.14
C MET A 324 -1.50 28.26 -1.20
N ALA A 325 -2.01 29.20 -2.00
CA ALA A 325 -2.55 28.92 -3.33
C ALA A 325 -1.49 28.34 -4.28
N MET A 326 -0.28 28.91 -4.29
CA MET A 326 0.83 28.37 -5.08
C MET A 326 1.22 26.97 -4.62
N THR A 327 1.25 26.72 -3.31
CA THR A 327 1.57 25.38 -2.76
C THR A 327 0.55 24.33 -3.19
N GLU A 328 -0.74 24.67 -3.16
CA GLU A 328 -1.82 23.77 -3.63
C GLU A 328 -1.73 23.54 -5.15
N PHE A 329 -1.42 24.58 -5.92
CA PHE A 329 -1.25 24.49 -7.38
C PHE A 329 -0.14 23.50 -7.75
N ILE A 330 1.06 23.63 -7.17
CA ILE A 330 2.18 22.75 -7.50
C ILE A 330 2.02 21.33 -6.94
N GLN A 331 1.18 21.13 -5.92
CA GLN A 331 0.85 19.80 -5.41
C GLN A 331 0.05 18.97 -6.40
N GLN A 332 -0.59 19.60 -7.39
CA GLN A 332 -1.31 18.91 -8.45
C GLN A 332 -0.46 18.67 -9.70
N ASP A 333 0.73 19.27 -9.80
CA ASP A 333 1.61 19.11 -10.94
C ASP A 333 2.22 17.70 -10.98
N GLU A 334 2.00 16.98 -12.10
CA GLU A 334 2.41 15.59 -12.25
C GLU A 334 3.94 15.41 -12.17
N ALA A 335 4.72 16.29 -12.81
CA ALA A 335 6.17 16.17 -12.81
C ALA A 335 6.75 16.38 -11.40
N VAL A 336 6.17 17.29 -10.61
CA VAL A 336 6.55 17.49 -9.20
C VAL A 336 6.17 16.28 -8.34
N LYS A 337 4.99 15.68 -8.54
CA LYS A 337 4.57 14.45 -7.83
C LYS A 337 5.53 13.30 -8.09
N ILE A 338 5.83 13.02 -9.37
CA ILE A 338 6.74 11.95 -9.77
C ILE A 338 8.10 12.17 -9.11
N ARG A 339 8.64 13.39 -9.17
CA ARG A 339 9.93 13.71 -8.57
C ARG A 339 9.93 13.50 -7.05
N LEU A 340 8.89 13.93 -6.34
CA LEU A 340 8.79 13.74 -4.89
C LEU A 340 8.79 12.26 -4.48
N VAL A 341 8.10 11.42 -5.25
CA VAL A 341 8.06 9.97 -5.00
C VAL A 341 9.43 9.35 -5.27
N ARG A 342 10.05 9.68 -6.41
CA ARG A 342 11.38 9.19 -6.78
C ARG A 342 12.47 9.62 -5.80
N GLU A 343 12.48 10.87 -5.36
CA GLU A 343 13.48 11.36 -4.40
C GLU A 343 13.41 10.61 -3.05
N ARG A 344 12.21 10.24 -2.58
CA ARG A 344 12.05 9.40 -1.37
C ARG A 344 12.53 7.98 -1.58
N ALA A 345 12.21 7.41 -2.73
CA ALA A 345 12.67 6.08 -3.12
C ALA A 345 14.20 5.98 -3.25
N ASP A 346 14.84 6.98 -3.87
CA ASP A 346 16.29 7.05 -4.05
C ASP A 346 17.01 7.17 -2.70
N GLU A 347 16.47 7.98 -1.75
CA GLU A 347 16.96 8.05 -0.37
C GLU A 347 16.83 6.69 0.35
N ALA A 348 15.81 5.90 0.02
CA ALA A 348 15.54 4.58 0.57
C ALA A 348 16.26 3.42 -0.16
N LYS A 349 17.20 3.69 -1.09
CA LYS A 349 17.96 2.69 -1.88
C LYS A 349 17.08 1.78 -2.78
N GLY A 350 15.94 2.27 -3.28
CA GLY A 350 15.12 1.56 -4.25
C GLY A 350 15.49 1.89 -5.70
N ASP A 351 15.87 0.89 -6.51
CA ASP A 351 16.06 1.06 -7.96
C ASP A 351 14.69 1.05 -8.69
N PHE A 352 14.13 2.23 -8.98
CA PHE A 352 12.91 2.35 -9.80
C PHE A 352 13.27 2.43 -11.29
N LYS A 353 12.76 1.49 -12.10
CA LYS A 353 12.85 1.57 -13.56
C LYS A 353 11.83 2.57 -14.13
N GLU A 354 12.25 3.41 -15.07
CA GLU A 354 11.32 4.27 -15.82
C GLU A 354 10.39 3.42 -16.69
N GLY A 355 9.11 3.32 -16.31
CA GLY A 355 8.18 2.46 -17.04
C GLY A 355 6.77 2.32 -16.46
N SER A 356 6.14 3.41 -16.01
CA SER A 356 4.68 3.70 -16.03
C SER A 356 4.40 4.81 -15.02
N ASN A 357 3.52 5.77 -15.36
CA ASN A 357 3.27 6.97 -14.54
C ASN A 357 2.28 6.70 -13.37
N TRP A 358 2.36 5.51 -12.78
CA TRP A 358 1.40 5.07 -11.76
C TRP A 358 1.57 5.85 -10.46
N GLU A 359 2.76 6.39 -10.19
CA GLU A 359 3.06 7.22 -9.02
C GLU A 359 2.20 8.50 -9.01
N ALA A 360 1.87 9.05 -10.17
CA ALA A 360 0.97 10.20 -10.29
C ALA A 360 -0.48 9.89 -9.83
N THR A 361 -0.87 8.62 -9.80
CA THR A 361 -2.21 8.19 -9.34
C THR A 361 -2.31 8.08 -7.81
N LEU A 362 -1.18 8.12 -7.10
CA LEU A 362 -1.13 8.05 -5.64
C LEU A 362 -1.76 9.30 -5.03
N LYS A 363 -2.69 9.09 -4.09
CA LYS A 363 -3.30 10.22 -3.37
C LYS A 363 -2.35 10.79 -2.34
N THR A 364 -2.14 12.10 -2.33
CA THR A 364 -1.29 12.81 -1.36
C THR A 364 -2.10 13.67 -0.38
N ASP A 365 -1.46 14.04 0.73
CA ASP A 365 -1.96 15.03 1.70
C ASP A 365 -1.55 16.47 1.31
N SER A 366 -1.99 17.45 2.10
CA SER A 366 -1.69 18.87 1.89
C SER A 366 -0.22 19.25 2.10
N LYS A 367 0.66 18.31 2.44
CA LYS A 367 2.10 18.47 2.54
C LYS A 367 2.84 17.71 1.43
N GLY A 368 2.12 17.04 0.53
CA GLY A 368 2.69 16.21 -0.53
C GLY A 368 3.09 14.80 -0.08
N ASN A 369 2.79 14.38 1.16
CA ASN A 369 3.04 13.01 1.60
C ASN A 369 1.99 12.07 0.98
N ILE A 370 2.39 10.86 0.62
CA ILE A 370 1.46 9.83 0.17
C ILE A 370 0.50 9.50 1.33
N LYS A 371 -0.80 9.56 1.08
CA LYS A 371 -1.79 9.22 2.09
C LYS A 371 -1.72 7.73 2.41
N SER A 372 -1.63 7.42 3.69
CA SER A 372 -1.84 6.05 4.17
C SER A 372 -3.29 5.63 3.91
N THR A 373 -3.56 4.96 2.79
CA THR A 373 -4.87 4.41 2.41
C THR A 373 -4.68 3.02 1.80
N ILE A 374 -5.66 2.13 1.96
CA ILE A 374 -5.62 0.77 1.38
C ILE A 374 -5.37 0.87 -0.13
N LYS A 375 -6.11 1.75 -0.83
CA LYS A 375 -5.96 1.95 -2.28
C LYS A 375 -4.55 2.35 -2.70
N ASN A 376 -3.88 3.25 -1.98
CA ASN A 376 -2.50 3.61 -2.32
C ASN A 376 -1.54 2.43 -2.12
N VAL A 377 -1.72 1.63 -1.05
CA VAL A 377 -0.87 0.45 -0.83
C VAL A 377 -1.11 -0.62 -1.90
N VAL A 378 -2.36 -0.86 -2.30
CA VAL A 378 -2.68 -1.77 -3.43
C VAL A 378 -2.00 -1.29 -4.72
N ILE A 379 -2.10 0.00 -5.05
CA ILE A 379 -1.44 0.58 -6.22
C ILE A 379 0.08 0.34 -6.14
N ILE A 380 0.71 0.59 -4.98
CA ILE A 380 2.14 0.35 -4.77
C ILE A 380 2.47 -1.12 -5.01
N MET A 381 1.81 -2.05 -4.34
CA MET A 381 2.11 -3.49 -4.46
C MET A 381 1.89 -4.04 -5.87
N MET A 382 0.99 -3.44 -6.65
CA MET A 382 0.69 -3.87 -8.03
C MET A 382 1.57 -3.24 -9.11
N ASN A 383 2.40 -2.25 -8.78
CA ASN A 383 3.18 -1.52 -9.79
C ASN A 383 4.65 -1.29 -9.41
N ASP A 384 4.98 -1.34 -8.12
CA ASP A 384 6.36 -1.26 -7.65
C ASP A 384 7.19 -2.42 -8.21
N PRO A 385 8.32 -2.17 -8.89
CA PRO A 385 9.14 -3.21 -9.52
C PRO A 385 9.66 -4.30 -8.58
N GLN A 386 9.80 -4.00 -7.27
CA GLN A 386 10.26 -4.93 -6.25
C GLN A 386 9.12 -5.74 -5.61
N LEU A 387 7.85 -5.32 -5.81
CA LEU A 387 6.69 -5.94 -5.17
C LEU A 387 5.70 -6.55 -6.18
N ILE A 388 5.65 -6.05 -7.41
CA ILE A 388 4.70 -6.47 -8.44
C ILE A 388 4.78 -7.98 -8.68
N GLY A 389 3.63 -8.65 -8.54
CA GLY A 389 3.52 -10.09 -8.74
C GLY A 389 4.28 -10.94 -7.73
N THR A 390 4.78 -10.38 -6.62
CA THR A 390 5.53 -11.17 -5.61
C THR A 390 4.62 -11.98 -4.70
N VAL A 391 3.43 -11.46 -4.37
CA VAL A 391 2.46 -12.08 -3.48
C VAL A 391 1.29 -12.62 -4.29
N ALA A 392 0.90 -13.84 -3.99
CA ALA A 392 -0.26 -14.48 -4.59
C ALA A 392 -1.01 -15.34 -3.57
N ARG A 393 -2.30 -15.58 -3.79
CA ARG A 393 -3.07 -16.58 -3.03
C ARG A 393 -2.88 -17.95 -3.67
N ASN A 394 -2.42 -18.91 -2.87
CA ASN A 394 -2.44 -20.31 -3.27
C ASN A 394 -3.83 -20.88 -2.93
N ASP A 395 -4.67 -21.14 -3.94
CA ASP A 395 -6.04 -21.61 -3.78
C ASP A 395 -6.15 -23.03 -3.22
N PHE A 396 -5.07 -23.82 -3.34
CA PHE A 396 -5.04 -25.17 -2.79
C PHE A 396 -4.76 -25.18 -1.29
N LYS A 397 -3.82 -24.32 -0.85
CA LYS A 397 -3.47 -24.13 0.58
C LYS A 397 -4.31 -23.05 1.27
N GLU A 398 -5.12 -22.32 0.49
CA GLU A 398 -5.98 -21.18 0.83
C GLU A 398 -5.30 -20.12 1.69
N ARG A 399 -4.08 -19.75 1.32
CA ARG A 399 -3.27 -18.75 2.04
C ARG A 399 -2.40 -17.94 1.09
N PRO A 400 -2.01 -16.71 1.48
CA PRO A 400 -1.03 -15.94 0.74
C PRO A 400 0.34 -16.63 0.79
N VAL A 401 1.04 -16.58 -0.35
CA VAL A 401 2.37 -17.12 -0.58
C VAL A 401 3.20 -16.14 -1.40
N LEU A 402 4.51 -16.24 -1.29
CA LEU A 402 5.48 -15.57 -2.14
C LEU A 402 5.77 -16.43 -3.37
N ILE A 403 5.49 -15.90 -4.55
CA ILE A 403 5.74 -16.58 -5.84
C ILE A 403 6.98 -16.04 -6.56
N HIS A 404 7.42 -14.83 -6.22
CA HIS A 404 8.65 -14.22 -6.72
C HIS A 404 9.49 -13.62 -5.60
N ASP A 405 10.79 -13.46 -5.86
CA ASP A 405 11.73 -12.85 -4.92
C ASP A 405 11.30 -11.44 -4.53
N THR A 406 11.45 -11.11 -3.25
CA THR A 406 11.32 -9.75 -2.73
C THR A 406 12.71 -9.24 -2.33
N PRO A 407 12.87 -7.96 -1.94
CA PRO A 407 14.13 -7.45 -1.41
C PRO A 407 14.64 -8.19 -0.17
N TRP A 408 13.76 -8.87 0.58
CA TRP A 408 14.08 -9.53 1.85
C TRP A 408 13.91 -11.06 1.84
N HIS A 409 13.27 -11.62 0.82
CA HIS A 409 12.94 -13.05 0.75
C HIS A 409 13.30 -13.64 -0.61
N LYS A 410 14.03 -14.77 -0.62
CA LYS A 410 14.35 -15.54 -1.82
C LYS A 410 13.49 -16.78 -1.90
N VAL A 411 12.60 -16.85 -2.89
CA VAL A 411 11.60 -17.92 -2.99
C VAL A 411 12.26 -19.24 -3.34
N GLN A 412 12.02 -20.26 -2.51
CA GLN A 412 12.54 -21.61 -2.65
C GLN A 412 11.52 -22.52 -3.35
N ASP A 413 10.26 -22.55 -2.90
CA ASP A 413 9.20 -23.35 -3.51
C ASP A 413 8.50 -22.56 -4.63
N LYS A 414 9.03 -22.66 -5.85
CA LYS A 414 8.42 -22.02 -7.03
C LYS A 414 7.11 -22.68 -7.48
N LEU A 415 6.83 -23.90 -7.04
CA LEU A 415 5.64 -24.64 -7.45
C LEU A 415 4.43 -24.24 -6.62
N ASN A 416 4.59 -24.12 -5.30
CA ASN A 416 3.49 -23.75 -4.38
C ASN A 416 3.59 -22.33 -3.84
N GLY A 417 4.72 -21.65 -4.05
CA GLY A 417 5.10 -20.45 -3.33
C GLY A 417 5.57 -20.75 -1.91
N ASP A 418 6.45 -19.90 -1.40
CA ASP A 418 6.85 -19.94 0.01
C ASP A 418 5.75 -19.30 0.86
N VAL A 419 5.46 -19.88 2.02
CA VAL A 419 4.39 -19.38 2.90
C VAL A 419 4.70 -17.96 3.34
N TRP A 420 3.74 -17.04 3.16
CA TRP A 420 3.85 -15.68 3.69
C TRP A 420 3.85 -15.73 5.24
N THR A 421 4.86 -15.16 5.86
CA THR A 421 5.06 -15.20 7.32
C THR A 421 4.90 -13.83 7.98
N ASP A 422 4.80 -13.83 9.32
CA ASP A 422 4.85 -12.60 10.13
C ASP A 422 6.13 -11.78 9.90
N THR A 423 7.23 -12.44 9.48
CA THR A 423 8.47 -11.75 9.13
C THR A 423 8.33 -10.99 7.81
N ASP A 424 7.63 -11.57 6.83
CA ASP A 424 7.33 -10.90 5.56
C ASP A 424 6.38 -9.71 5.77
N ASP A 425 5.41 -9.83 6.67
CA ASP A 425 4.57 -8.70 7.11
C ASP A 425 5.41 -7.57 7.74
N ALA A 426 6.42 -7.90 8.55
CA ALA A 426 7.31 -6.89 9.13
C ALA A 426 8.19 -6.22 8.07
N GLN A 427 8.75 -6.99 7.14
CA GLN A 427 9.63 -6.47 6.10
C GLN A 427 8.88 -5.63 5.05
N LEU A 428 7.68 -6.06 4.64
CA LEU A 428 6.84 -5.27 3.75
C LEU A 428 6.47 -3.93 4.38
N ARG A 429 6.16 -3.92 5.68
CA ARG A 429 5.89 -2.67 6.42
C ARG A 429 7.09 -1.74 6.42
N LEU A 430 8.28 -2.26 6.74
CA LEU A 430 9.51 -1.49 6.72
C LEU A 430 9.77 -0.90 5.32
N TYR A 431 9.65 -1.73 4.28
CA TYR A 431 9.84 -1.30 2.90
C TYR A 431 8.86 -0.18 2.49
N ILE A 432 7.58 -0.34 2.82
CA ILE A 432 6.54 0.66 2.52
C ILE A 432 6.74 1.95 3.35
N GLU A 433 7.21 1.84 4.58
CA GLU A 433 7.53 2.99 5.43
C GLU A 433 8.72 3.77 4.86
N GLU A 434 9.82 3.10 4.53
CA GLU A 434 11.04 3.73 4.02
C GLU A 434 10.83 4.35 2.63
N CYS A 435 10.24 3.61 1.69
CA CYS A 435 10.10 4.07 0.31
C CYS A 435 8.93 5.06 0.12
N TYR A 436 7.84 4.90 0.88
CA TYR A 436 6.58 5.63 0.63
C TYR A 436 6.05 6.43 1.82
N GLY A 437 6.62 6.27 3.02
CA GLY A 437 6.20 6.99 4.23
C GLY A 437 4.81 6.57 4.75
N ILE A 438 4.39 5.33 4.50
CA ILE A 438 3.09 4.81 4.95
C ILE A 438 3.29 3.88 6.15
N GLU A 439 2.83 4.29 7.34
CA GLU A 439 3.09 3.56 8.60
C GLU A 439 1.91 2.69 9.10
N LYS A 440 0.68 2.89 8.60
CA LYS A 440 -0.50 2.23 9.20
C LYS A 440 -0.59 0.75 8.84
N VAL A 441 -0.15 -0.09 9.78
CA VAL A 441 -0.16 -1.56 9.75
C VAL A 441 -1.45 -2.17 9.18
N SER A 442 -2.62 -1.81 9.72
CA SER A 442 -3.88 -2.44 9.29
C SER A 442 -4.19 -2.24 7.81
N LYS A 443 -3.79 -1.10 7.23
CA LYS A 443 -4.04 -0.81 5.81
C LYS A 443 -3.11 -1.57 4.90
N ILE A 444 -1.88 -1.84 5.35
CA ILE A 444 -0.91 -2.64 4.63
C ILE A 444 -1.39 -4.10 4.62
N TYR A 445 -1.78 -4.63 5.79
CA TYR A 445 -2.33 -5.97 5.91
C TYR A 445 -3.57 -6.20 5.02
N ASP A 446 -4.55 -5.29 5.06
CA ASP A 446 -5.75 -5.38 4.21
C ASP A 446 -5.37 -5.32 2.72
N ALA A 447 -4.42 -4.47 2.33
CA ALA A 447 -3.96 -4.36 0.95
C ALA A 447 -3.21 -5.62 0.49
N THR A 448 -2.35 -6.21 1.32
CA THR A 448 -1.65 -7.47 1.01
C THR A 448 -2.65 -8.58 0.72
N ASN A 449 -3.69 -8.72 1.55
CA ASN A 449 -4.73 -9.73 1.31
C ASN A 449 -5.51 -9.48 0.01
N ILE A 450 -5.82 -8.22 -0.30
CA ILE A 450 -6.49 -7.86 -1.57
C ILE A 450 -5.60 -8.21 -2.77
N VAL A 451 -4.33 -7.83 -2.72
CA VAL A 451 -3.37 -8.11 -3.80
C VAL A 451 -3.17 -9.61 -3.98
N ALA A 452 -3.04 -10.36 -2.89
CA ALA A 452 -2.93 -11.82 -2.93
C ALA A 452 -4.19 -12.46 -3.53
N ASP A 453 -5.40 -11.99 -3.20
CA ASP A 453 -6.65 -12.53 -3.73
C ASP A 453 -6.82 -12.21 -5.23
N GLU A 454 -6.39 -11.03 -5.68
CA GLU A 454 -6.39 -10.67 -7.11
C GLU A 454 -5.36 -11.47 -7.93
N GLN A 455 -4.27 -11.89 -7.29
CA GLN A 455 -3.20 -12.71 -7.90
C GLN A 455 -3.29 -14.13 -7.32
N HIS A 456 -4.20 -14.97 -7.78
CA HIS A 456 -4.39 -16.31 -7.23
C HIS A 456 -4.09 -17.42 -8.24
N PHE A 457 -3.69 -18.58 -7.75
CA PHE A 457 -3.35 -19.75 -8.59
C PHE A 457 -3.61 -21.06 -7.83
N HIS A 458 -3.71 -22.16 -8.57
CA HIS A 458 -3.97 -23.47 -7.98
C HIS A 458 -2.93 -24.50 -8.43
N PRO A 459 -1.89 -24.78 -7.63
CA PRO A 459 -0.70 -25.50 -8.09
C PRO A 459 -0.98 -26.89 -8.68
N VAL A 460 -1.91 -27.65 -8.09
CA VAL A 460 -2.27 -28.98 -8.61
C VAL A 460 -3.03 -28.90 -9.93
N ARG A 461 -3.91 -27.90 -10.11
CA ARG A 461 -4.67 -27.72 -11.35
C ARG A 461 -3.76 -27.23 -12.45
N ASP A 462 -2.89 -26.27 -12.15
CA ASP A 462 -1.92 -25.73 -13.10
C ASP A 462 -0.97 -26.85 -13.56
N TYR A 463 -0.51 -27.70 -12.64
CA TYR A 463 0.23 -28.92 -12.96
C TYR A 463 -0.56 -29.85 -13.89
N LEU A 464 -1.77 -30.29 -13.49
CA LEU A 464 -2.60 -31.21 -14.27
C LEU A 464 -2.94 -30.66 -15.66
N GLN A 465 -3.29 -29.37 -15.75
CA GLN A 465 -3.66 -28.72 -17.02
C GLN A 465 -2.47 -28.58 -17.98
N GLY A 466 -1.24 -28.56 -17.45
CA GLY A 466 -0.01 -28.57 -18.25
C GLY A 466 0.40 -29.95 -18.76
N LEU A 467 -0.29 -31.03 -18.38
CA LEU A 467 0.03 -32.40 -18.81
C LEU A 467 -0.67 -32.79 -20.11
N GLU A 468 0.04 -33.53 -20.97
CA GLU A 468 -0.50 -34.17 -22.17
C GLU A 468 -0.35 -35.69 -22.08
N TRP A 469 -1.45 -36.41 -22.26
CA TRP A 469 -1.45 -37.88 -22.23
C TRP A 469 -0.95 -38.44 -23.56
N ASP A 470 -0.06 -39.43 -23.48
CA ASP A 470 0.57 -40.07 -24.63
C ASP A 470 -0.28 -41.19 -25.28
N GLY A 471 -1.46 -41.48 -24.74
CA GLY A 471 -2.37 -42.49 -25.28
C GLY A 471 -2.09 -43.91 -24.81
N ILE A 472 -1.14 -44.13 -23.89
CA ILE A 472 -0.85 -45.45 -23.33
C ILE A 472 -1.55 -45.60 -21.98
N ASP A 473 -2.36 -46.65 -21.86
CA ASP A 473 -3.09 -47.00 -20.64
C ASP A 473 -2.14 -47.59 -19.59
N ARG A 474 -2.05 -46.96 -18.42
CA ARG A 474 -1.17 -47.31 -17.30
C ARG A 474 -1.90 -47.38 -15.96
N LEU A 475 -3.00 -46.64 -15.79
CA LEU A 475 -3.67 -46.57 -14.49
C LEU A 475 -4.18 -47.93 -14.00
N GLU A 476 -4.64 -48.80 -14.91
CA GLU A 476 -5.11 -50.13 -14.54
C GLU A 476 -3.98 -51.03 -14.01
N THR A 477 -2.75 -50.86 -14.53
CA THR A 477 -1.63 -51.73 -14.19
C THR A 477 -0.71 -51.15 -13.14
N ALA A 478 -0.85 -49.87 -12.75
CA ALA A 478 0.04 -49.21 -11.79
C ALA A 478 0.25 -50.00 -10.48
N PHE A 479 -0.81 -50.46 -9.82
CA PHE A 479 -0.65 -51.27 -8.59
C PHE A 479 -0.05 -52.65 -8.83
N ILE A 480 -0.26 -53.22 -10.02
CA ILE A 480 0.29 -54.52 -10.41
C ILE A 480 1.79 -54.38 -10.66
N GLU A 481 2.19 -53.40 -11.48
CA GLU A 481 3.56 -53.17 -11.91
C GLU A 481 4.46 -52.67 -10.78
N TYR A 482 4.01 -51.65 -10.03
CA TYR A 482 4.84 -51.01 -9.01
C TYR A 482 4.76 -51.71 -7.65
N LEU A 483 3.60 -52.29 -7.29
CA LEU A 483 3.36 -52.87 -5.95
C LEU A 483 3.17 -54.40 -5.94
N GLY A 484 3.15 -55.05 -7.11
CA GLY A 484 2.99 -56.51 -7.20
C GLY A 484 1.62 -56.96 -6.70
N ALA A 485 0.59 -56.16 -6.93
CA ALA A 485 -0.79 -56.56 -6.65
C ALA A 485 -1.25 -57.66 -7.62
N GLU A 486 -2.26 -58.43 -7.19
CA GLU A 486 -2.86 -59.48 -8.01
C GLU A 486 -3.48 -58.89 -9.29
N ASN A 487 -3.17 -59.46 -10.46
CA ASN A 487 -3.73 -59.01 -11.73
C ASN A 487 -5.16 -59.54 -11.91
N ASN A 488 -6.14 -58.80 -11.38
CA ASN A 488 -7.57 -59.06 -11.56
C ASN A 488 -8.33 -57.75 -11.84
N GLU A 489 -9.59 -57.88 -12.29
CA GLU A 489 -10.44 -56.74 -12.66
C GLU A 489 -10.67 -55.75 -11.51
N TYR A 490 -10.77 -56.26 -10.27
CA TYR A 490 -10.94 -55.42 -9.09
C TYR A 490 -9.73 -54.52 -8.83
N VAL A 491 -8.50 -55.06 -8.85
CA VAL A 491 -7.28 -54.27 -8.63
C VAL A 491 -7.11 -53.21 -9.72
N ARG A 492 -7.39 -53.56 -10.98
CA ARG A 492 -7.37 -52.64 -12.12
C ARG A 492 -8.35 -51.48 -11.94
N ALA A 493 -9.59 -51.81 -11.56
CA ALA A 493 -10.63 -50.82 -11.31
C ALA A 493 -10.31 -49.91 -10.12
N VAL A 494 -9.81 -50.46 -9.00
CA VAL A 494 -9.42 -49.69 -7.82
C VAL A 494 -8.27 -48.73 -8.13
N SER A 495 -7.22 -49.21 -8.81
CA SER A 495 -6.07 -48.39 -9.21
C SER A 495 -6.51 -47.20 -10.07
N ARG A 496 -7.30 -47.46 -11.13
CA ARG A 496 -7.86 -46.40 -11.99
C ARG A 496 -8.74 -45.42 -11.21
N LYS A 497 -9.71 -45.92 -10.44
CA LYS A 497 -10.70 -45.06 -9.77
C LYS A 497 -10.12 -44.24 -8.64
N MET A 498 -9.09 -44.75 -7.96
CA MET A 498 -8.35 -43.99 -6.95
C MET A 498 -7.69 -42.75 -7.58
N LEU A 499 -6.94 -42.92 -8.68
CA LEU A 499 -6.21 -41.84 -9.34
C LEU A 499 -7.17 -40.85 -10.03
N VAL A 500 -8.20 -41.34 -10.72
CA VAL A 500 -9.24 -40.48 -11.30
C VAL A 500 -10.05 -39.75 -10.20
N GLY A 501 -10.31 -40.40 -9.07
CA GLY A 501 -10.96 -39.79 -7.91
C GLY A 501 -10.15 -38.67 -7.29
N ALA A 502 -8.81 -38.82 -7.23
CA ALA A 502 -7.91 -37.76 -6.80
C ALA A 502 -7.99 -36.54 -7.74
N VAL A 503 -7.94 -36.75 -9.05
CA VAL A 503 -8.10 -35.66 -10.04
C VAL A 503 -9.46 -34.99 -9.92
N ALA A 504 -10.53 -35.77 -9.80
CA ALA A 504 -11.89 -35.25 -9.65
C ALA A 504 -12.03 -34.34 -8.43
N ARG A 505 -11.42 -34.69 -7.29
CA ARG A 505 -11.46 -33.88 -6.06
C ARG A 505 -10.84 -32.50 -6.24
N VAL A 506 -9.79 -32.37 -7.06
CA VAL A 506 -9.14 -31.09 -7.34
C VAL A 506 -9.87 -30.30 -8.42
N MET A 507 -10.32 -30.97 -9.48
CA MET A 507 -10.99 -30.33 -10.62
C MET A 507 -12.44 -29.92 -10.32
N GLU A 508 -13.11 -30.66 -9.44
CA GLU A 508 -14.45 -30.38 -8.92
C GLU A 508 -14.43 -30.49 -7.38
N PRO A 509 -13.94 -29.48 -6.65
CA PRO A 509 -13.87 -29.49 -5.20
C PRO A 509 -15.20 -29.86 -4.55
N GLY A 510 -15.16 -30.82 -3.63
CA GLY A 510 -16.37 -31.36 -2.99
C GLY A 510 -17.17 -32.35 -3.84
N CYS A 511 -16.62 -32.83 -4.97
CA CYS A 511 -17.20 -33.97 -5.68
C CYS A 511 -17.37 -35.18 -4.74
N LYS A 512 -18.28 -36.09 -5.09
CA LYS A 512 -18.55 -37.24 -4.24
C LYS A 512 -17.51 -38.32 -4.50
N PHE A 513 -16.70 -38.63 -3.49
CA PHE A 513 -15.79 -39.77 -3.48
C PHE A 513 -15.84 -40.41 -2.10
N ASP A 514 -16.53 -41.56 -2.00
CA ASP A 514 -16.90 -42.21 -0.74
C ASP A 514 -15.91 -43.31 -0.31
N TYR A 515 -14.79 -43.44 -1.03
CA TYR A 515 -13.90 -44.60 -0.96
C TYR A 515 -12.50 -44.24 -0.49
N MET A 516 -11.84 -45.22 0.13
CA MET A 516 -10.47 -45.15 0.61
C MET A 516 -9.75 -46.42 0.18
N THR A 517 -8.69 -46.26 -0.62
CA THR A 517 -7.84 -47.39 -1.00
C THR A 517 -6.94 -47.76 0.16
N VAL A 518 -6.81 -49.04 0.49
CA VAL A 518 -5.95 -49.52 1.59
C VAL A 518 -4.91 -50.49 1.04
N LEU A 519 -3.65 -50.09 1.06
CA LEU A 519 -2.53 -50.94 0.65
C LEU A 519 -2.11 -51.84 1.82
N VAL A 520 -2.31 -53.15 1.67
CA VAL A 520 -2.05 -54.16 2.69
C VAL A 520 -0.84 -54.99 2.29
N GLY A 521 0.17 -55.05 3.16
CA GLY A 521 1.36 -55.85 2.88
C GLY A 521 2.42 -55.72 3.94
N LYS A 522 3.43 -56.60 3.88
CA LYS A 522 4.52 -56.63 4.87
C LYS A 522 5.16 -55.25 5.06
N GLN A 523 5.67 -55.01 6.26
CA GLN A 523 6.43 -53.79 6.55
C GLN A 523 7.67 -53.70 5.64
N GLY A 524 8.04 -52.50 5.21
CA GLY A 524 9.23 -52.29 4.38
C GLY A 524 9.05 -52.58 2.88
N LEU A 525 7.82 -52.81 2.40
CA LEU A 525 7.50 -52.92 0.97
C LEU A 525 7.40 -51.58 0.23
N GLY A 526 7.58 -50.43 0.89
CA GLY A 526 7.56 -49.11 0.23
C GLY A 526 6.17 -48.55 -0.08
N LYS A 527 5.12 -48.99 0.63
CA LYS A 527 3.73 -48.52 0.43
C LYS A 527 3.60 -47.00 0.54
N SER A 528 4.10 -46.43 1.63
CA SER A 528 4.13 -44.98 1.88
C SER A 528 5.00 -44.25 0.85
N SER A 529 6.14 -44.84 0.47
CA SER A 529 7.05 -44.28 -0.54
C SER A 529 6.37 -44.14 -1.92
N PHE A 530 5.60 -45.14 -2.34
CA PHE A 530 4.83 -45.06 -3.60
C PHE A 530 3.81 -43.93 -3.59
N ILE A 531 3.05 -43.77 -2.50
CA ILE A 531 2.06 -42.69 -2.37
C ILE A 531 2.76 -41.32 -2.35
N SER A 532 3.88 -41.22 -1.64
CA SER A 532 4.68 -40.01 -1.55
C SER A 532 5.26 -39.59 -2.90
N GLU A 533 5.76 -40.52 -3.71
CA GLU A 533 6.25 -40.20 -5.06
C GLU A 533 5.11 -39.80 -6.00
N LEU A 534 3.95 -40.46 -5.93
CA LEU A 534 2.78 -40.09 -6.74
C LEU A 534 2.30 -38.66 -6.46
N ALA A 535 2.24 -38.26 -5.19
CA ALA A 535 1.77 -36.92 -4.80
C ALA A 535 2.84 -35.84 -4.87
N GLY A 536 4.12 -36.19 -4.78
CA GLY A 536 5.23 -35.25 -4.74
C GLY A 536 5.05 -34.22 -3.61
N ALA A 537 5.00 -32.94 -3.99
CA ALA A 537 4.88 -31.83 -3.04
C ALA A 537 3.53 -31.75 -2.31
N TRP A 538 2.52 -32.51 -2.74
CA TRP A 538 1.15 -32.49 -2.17
C TRP A 538 0.82 -33.74 -1.35
N PHE A 539 1.84 -34.41 -0.83
CA PHE A 539 1.72 -35.59 0.05
C PHE A 539 1.65 -35.18 1.53
N SER A 540 0.85 -35.89 2.33
CA SER A 540 0.87 -35.78 3.80
C SER A 540 0.58 -37.13 4.46
N ASP A 541 1.37 -37.49 5.47
CA ASP A 541 1.19 -38.64 6.37
C ASP A 541 0.93 -38.22 7.82
N THR A 542 0.69 -36.91 8.04
CA THR A 542 0.63 -36.30 9.36
C THR A 542 -0.74 -36.41 10.03
N LEU A 543 -1.72 -37.04 9.38
CA LEU A 543 -3.08 -37.16 9.89
C LEU A 543 -3.11 -38.07 11.13
N THR A 544 -3.20 -37.46 12.32
CA THR A 544 -3.19 -38.19 13.60
C THR A 544 -4.58 -38.48 14.15
N CYS A 545 -5.59 -37.70 13.74
CA CYS A 545 -6.98 -37.88 14.12
C CYS A 545 -7.92 -37.50 12.97
N ILE A 546 -9.15 -38.01 13.01
CA ILE A 546 -10.19 -37.74 11.99
C ILE A 546 -11.41 -36.99 12.58
N SER A 547 -11.23 -36.38 13.74
CA SER A 547 -12.28 -35.67 14.46
C SER A 547 -11.80 -34.30 14.92
N GLY A 548 -12.73 -33.35 14.96
CA GLY A 548 -12.42 -31.99 15.41
C GLY A 548 -11.78 -31.14 14.32
N LYS A 549 -11.38 -29.94 14.72
CA LYS A 549 -10.85 -28.92 13.82
C LYS A 549 -9.46 -29.26 13.28
N GLU A 550 -8.60 -29.84 14.12
CA GLU A 550 -7.21 -30.21 13.78
C GLU A 550 -7.15 -31.16 12.58
N ALA A 551 -8.11 -32.10 12.49
CA ALA A 551 -8.21 -33.01 11.36
C ALA A 551 -8.42 -32.27 10.03
N TYR A 552 -9.21 -31.19 10.03
CA TYR A 552 -9.45 -30.40 8.81
C TYR A 552 -8.24 -29.53 8.44
N GLU A 553 -7.53 -29.00 9.43
CA GLU A 553 -6.29 -28.24 9.21
C GLU A 553 -5.14 -29.13 8.70
N GLN A 554 -5.06 -30.40 9.12
CA GLN A 554 -4.05 -31.36 8.67
C GLN A 554 -4.24 -31.85 7.23
N ILE A 555 -5.48 -31.81 6.72
CA ILE A 555 -5.79 -32.23 5.34
C ILE A 555 -5.77 -31.08 4.33
N GLN A 556 -5.87 -29.83 4.78
CA GLN A 556 -5.90 -28.65 3.92
C GLN A 556 -4.56 -28.47 3.19
N GLY A 557 -4.59 -28.24 1.89
CA GLY A 557 -3.37 -28.04 1.08
C GLY A 557 -2.60 -29.30 0.71
N PHE A 558 -3.17 -30.48 0.92
CA PHE A 558 -2.60 -31.78 0.54
C PHE A 558 -3.55 -32.56 -0.37
N TRP A 559 -3.01 -33.27 -1.35
CA TRP A 559 -3.79 -33.96 -2.39
C TRP A 559 -4.00 -35.43 -2.05
N LEU A 560 -2.91 -36.12 -1.71
CA LEU A 560 -2.94 -37.52 -1.25
C LEU A 560 -2.54 -37.58 0.21
N ILE A 561 -3.46 -38.09 1.03
CA ILE A 561 -3.28 -38.16 2.48
C ILE A 561 -3.16 -39.62 2.90
N GLU A 562 -1.98 -39.98 3.37
CA GLU A 562 -1.74 -41.29 3.94
C GLU A 562 -2.26 -41.37 5.38
N VAL A 563 -3.02 -42.43 5.65
CA VAL A 563 -3.42 -42.82 7.00
C VAL A 563 -2.61 -44.04 7.42
N ALA A 564 -1.40 -43.78 7.92
CA ALA A 564 -0.43 -44.82 8.25
C ALA A 564 -0.95 -45.74 9.37
N GLU A 565 -0.88 -47.04 9.13
CA GLU A 565 -1.39 -48.12 10.01
C GLU A 565 -2.87 -47.97 10.42
N LEU A 566 -3.62 -47.20 9.64
CA LEU A 566 -4.97 -46.74 9.94
C LEU A 566 -5.08 -46.17 11.37
N SER A 567 -3.97 -45.62 11.89
CA SER A 567 -3.78 -45.25 13.29
C SER A 567 -4.78 -44.19 13.76
N ALA A 568 -5.03 -43.17 12.93
CA ALA A 568 -6.02 -42.13 13.17
C ALA A 568 -7.46 -42.66 13.30
N MET A 569 -7.73 -43.87 12.80
CA MET A 569 -9.04 -44.52 12.82
C MET A 569 -9.19 -45.56 13.94
N ARG A 570 -8.08 -46.01 14.56
CA ARG A 570 -8.09 -47.14 15.52
C ARG A 570 -8.96 -46.92 16.76
N LYS A 571 -9.20 -45.68 17.18
CA LYS A 571 -9.98 -45.34 18.40
C LYS A 571 -11.35 -44.72 18.09
N MET A 572 -11.70 -44.61 16.82
CA MET A 572 -12.88 -43.89 16.38
C MET A 572 -14.05 -44.84 16.08
N ASP A 573 -15.27 -44.34 16.29
CA ASP A 573 -16.48 -45.03 15.84
C ASP A 573 -16.46 -45.16 14.31
N ILE A 574 -16.94 -46.31 13.81
CA ILE A 574 -17.14 -46.58 12.40
C ILE A 574 -17.97 -45.48 11.73
N GLU A 575 -19.03 -44.97 12.37
CA GLU A 575 -19.83 -43.86 11.82
C GLU A 575 -19.01 -42.57 11.64
N ALA A 576 -18.07 -42.28 12.55
CA ALA A 576 -17.19 -41.12 12.42
C ALA A 576 -16.22 -41.27 11.24
N ILE A 577 -15.64 -42.47 11.06
CA ILE A 577 -14.76 -42.78 9.91
C ILE A 577 -15.54 -42.67 8.60
N LYS A 578 -16.74 -43.27 8.56
CA LYS A 578 -17.66 -43.23 7.44
C LYS A 578 -17.97 -41.79 7.04
N HIS A 579 -18.35 -40.96 8.00
CA HIS A 579 -18.66 -39.55 7.79
C HIS A 579 -17.43 -38.78 7.30
N PHE A 580 -16.27 -39.02 7.91
CA PHE A 580 -15.03 -38.37 7.51
C PHE A 580 -14.66 -38.69 6.07
N ILE A 581 -14.67 -39.95 5.63
CA ILE A 581 -14.34 -40.32 4.23
C ILE A 581 -15.30 -39.66 3.23
N THR A 582 -16.62 -39.70 3.50
CA THR A 582 -17.65 -39.24 2.54
C THR A 582 -17.87 -37.74 2.49
N LYS A 583 -17.14 -36.99 3.33
CA LYS A 583 -17.38 -35.55 3.46
C LYS A 583 -17.03 -34.82 2.15
N ARG A 584 -17.90 -33.88 1.79
CA ARG A 584 -17.75 -33.04 0.59
C ARG A 584 -17.21 -31.66 0.91
N VAL A 585 -17.55 -31.13 2.08
CA VAL A 585 -17.16 -29.79 2.54
C VAL A 585 -16.70 -29.87 3.98
N ASP A 586 -15.57 -29.25 4.27
CA ASP A 586 -15.01 -29.11 5.61
C ASP A 586 -15.29 -27.72 6.14
N SER A 587 -16.30 -27.59 7.01
CA SER A 587 -16.67 -26.32 7.64
C SER A 587 -15.94 -26.13 8.97
N TYR A 588 -15.07 -25.13 9.05
CA TYR A 588 -14.40 -24.76 10.30
C TYR A 588 -13.99 -23.27 10.31
N ARG A 589 -13.60 -22.76 11.48
CA ARG A 589 -13.05 -21.41 11.63
C ARG A 589 -11.55 -21.52 11.77
N ALA A 590 -10.79 -21.05 10.78
CA ALA A 590 -9.33 -20.97 10.85
C ALA A 590 -8.85 -20.22 12.10
N ALA A 591 -7.62 -20.48 12.56
CA ALA A 591 -7.04 -19.67 13.63
C ALA A 591 -7.03 -18.19 13.18
N TYR A 592 -7.55 -17.28 14.01
CA TYR A 592 -7.73 -15.84 13.71
C TYR A 592 -8.80 -15.47 12.66
N GLY A 593 -9.46 -16.46 12.04
CA GLY A 593 -10.63 -16.23 11.20
C GLY A 593 -11.81 -15.69 12.01
N ARG A 594 -12.49 -14.65 11.50
CA ARG A 594 -13.68 -14.08 12.17
C ARG A 594 -14.95 -14.87 11.90
N ARG A 595 -14.98 -15.66 10.82
CA ARG A 595 -16.15 -16.38 10.32
C ARG A 595 -15.81 -17.86 10.14
N VAL A 596 -16.83 -18.71 10.20
CA VAL A 596 -16.71 -20.09 9.75
C VAL A 596 -16.66 -20.07 8.23
N GLU A 597 -15.72 -20.80 7.66
CA GLU A 597 -15.52 -20.93 6.22
C GLU A 597 -15.82 -22.38 5.82
N ASP A 598 -16.38 -22.52 4.61
CA ASP A 598 -16.69 -23.80 4.00
C ASP A 598 -15.59 -24.11 3.00
N HIS A 599 -14.85 -25.20 3.25
CA HIS A 599 -13.72 -25.62 2.43
C HIS A 599 -14.11 -26.89 1.65
N PRO A 600 -14.48 -26.81 0.36
CA PRO A 600 -14.81 -27.98 -0.43
C PRO A 600 -13.60 -28.90 -0.55
N ARG A 601 -13.78 -30.19 -0.26
CA ARG A 601 -12.65 -31.10 -0.11
C ARG A 601 -12.01 -31.43 -1.45
N GLN A 602 -10.68 -31.26 -1.49
CA GLN A 602 -9.84 -31.46 -2.68
C GLN A 602 -8.87 -32.65 -2.57
N CYS A 603 -8.89 -33.37 -1.45
CA CYS A 603 -7.98 -34.49 -1.18
C CYS A 603 -8.69 -35.86 -1.20
N ILE A 604 -7.90 -36.92 -1.31
CA ILE A 604 -8.33 -38.30 -1.06
C ILE A 604 -7.51 -38.93 0.08
N LEU A 605 -8.09 -39.93 0.73
CA LEU A 605 -7.46 -40.68 1.81
C LEU A 605 -6.98 -42.04 1.29
N ILE A 606 -5.77 -42.43 1.68
CA ILE A 606 -5.15 -43.71 1.32
C ILE A 606 -4.63 -44.36 2.59
N GLY A 607 -5.06 -45.58 2.87
CA GLY A 607 -4.60 -46.35 4.03
C GLY A 607 -3.38 -47.18 3.67
N THR A 608 -2.46 -47.31 4.63
CA THR A 608 -1.40 -48.31 4.56
C THR A 608 -1.44 -49.13 5.85
N THR A 609 -1.31 -50.45 5.75
CA THR A 609 -1.18 -51.29 6.95
C THR A 609 -0.41 -52.57 6.67
N ASN A 610 0.18 -53.12 7.74
CA ASN A 610 0.75 -54.47 7.76
C ASN A 610 -0.24 -55.54 8.27
N SER A 611 -1.34 -55.13 8.89
CA SER A 611 -2.33 -56.03 9.48
C SER A 611 -3.35 -56.45 8.42
N THR A 612 -3.71 -57.73 8.42
CA THR A 612 -4.88 -58.20 7.68
C THR A 612 -6.18 -58.02 8.48
N ALA A 613 -6.12 -57.73 9.77
CA ALA A 613 -7.29 -57.53 10.62
C ALA A 613 -7.44 -56.04 10.97
N PHE A 614 -8.15 -55.27 10.13
CA PHE A 614 -8.34 -53.84 10.36
C PHE A 614 -9.78 -53.34 10.14
N LEU A 615 -10.64 -54.12 9.50
CA LEU A 615 -12.05 -53.81 9.35
C LEU A 615 -12.83 -54.34 10.56
N ARG A 616 -13.73 -53.53 11.14
CA ARG A 616 -14.36 -53.83 12.45
C ARG A 616 -15.88 -54.09 12.41
N ASP A 617 -16.58 -53.83 11.30
CA ASP A 617 -18.02 -54.11 11.18
C ASP A 617 -18.53 -54.06 9.73
N ASP A 618 -19.58 -54.83 9.44
CA ASP A 618 -20.15 -55.09 8.11
C ASP A 618 -20.75 -53.83 7.44
N THR A 619 -21.33 -52.92 8.24
CA THR A 619 -22.09 -51.77 7.71
C THR A 619 -21.23 -50.65 7.10
N GLY A 620 -19.89 -50.71 7.25
CA GLY A 620 -18.94 -49.67 6.82
C GLY A 620 -17.83 -50.10 5.88
N ASN A 621 -17.64 -51.40 5.71
CA ASN A 621 -16.53 -51.97 4.96
C ASN A 621 -16.55 -51.57 3.48
N ARG A 622 -17.73 -51.25 2.93
CA ARG A 622 -17.88 -50.81 1.52
C ARG A 622 -17.04 -49.60 1.12
N ARG A 623 -16.64 -48.76 2.09
CA ARG A 623 -15.82 -47.56 1.85
C ARG A 623 -14.34 -47.88 1.70
N PHE A 624 -13.91 -49.10 2.03
CA PHE A 624 -12.51 -49.51 1.92
C PHE A 624 -12.31 -50.38 0.69
N TRP A 625 -11.27 -50.07 -0.08
CA TRP A 625 -10.78 -50.88 -1.19
C TRP A 625 -9.43 -51.48 -0.82
N PRO A 626 -9.40 -52.62 -0.11
CA PRO A 626 -8.16 -53.29 0.24
C PRO A 626 -7.47 -53.84 -1.01
N VAL A 627 -6.16 -53.61 -1.11
CA VAL A 627 -5.30 -54.15 -2.18
C VAL A 627 -4.06 -54.78 -1.54
N GLN A 628 -3.90 -56.09 -1.73
CA GLN A 628 -2.72 -56.81 -1.27
C GLN A 628 -1.53 -56.46 -2.16
N VAL A 629 -0.42 -56.04 -1.53
CA VAL A 629 0.84 -55.74 -2.21
C VAL A 629 1.93 -56.69 -1.77
N THR A 630 2.82 -57.05 -2.70
CA THR A 630 3.85 -58.09 -2.47
C THR A 630 5.23 -57.69 -2.96
N LYS A 631 5.31 -56.78 -3.94
CA LYS A 631 6.58 -56.26 -4.47
C LYS A 631 7.07 -55.12 -3.60
N LYS A 632 8.40 -55.08 -3.38
CA LYS A 632 9.05 -53.96 -2.71
C LYS A 632 9.23 -52.81 -3.71
N PHE A 633 8.67 -51.66 -3.35
CA PHE A 633 8.88 -50.38 -4.03
C PHE A 633 9.99 -49.58 -3.34
N LYS A 634 10.83 -48.91 -4.12
CA LYS A 634 11.89 -48.01 -3.68
C LYS A 634 11.69 -46.65 -4.33
N ILE A 635 12.08 -45.59 -3.62
CA ILE A 635 12.13 -44.23 -4.18
C ILE A 635 12.99 -44.25 -5.45
N GLY A 636 12.45 -43.72 -6.54
CA GLY A 636 13.02 -43.73 -7.88
C GLY A 636 12.62 -44.92 -8.74
N ASP A 637 11.82 -45.87 -8.24
CA ASP A 637 11.27 -46.97 -9.06
C ASP A 637 10.24 -46.45 -10.08
N ILE A 638 9.62 -45.29 -9.82
CA ILE A 638 8.81 -44.55 -10.79
C ILE A 638 9.46 -43.18 -11.03
N ASN A 639 9.67 -42.82 -12.30
CA ASN A 639 10.26 -41.52 -12.62
C ASN A 639 9.19 -40.43 -12.82
N LYS A 640 9.62 -39.16 -12.86
CA LYS A 640 8.70 -38.02 -13.00
C LYS A 640 7.85 -38.09 -14.26
N THR A 641 8.41 -38.51 -15.40
CA THR A 641 7.65 -38.62 -16.66
C THR A 641 6.58 -39.70 -16.59
N GLU A 642 6.84 -40.82 -15.90
CA GLU A 642 5.83 -41.84 -15.65
C GLU A 642 4.70 -41.33 -14.73
N ILE A 643 5.06 -40.60 -13.66
CA ILE A 643 4.08 -39.93 -12.77
C ILE A 643 3.22 -38.95 -13.57
N ASP A 644 3.86 -38.10 -14.39
CA ASP A 644 3.18 -37.13 -15.26
C ASP A 644 2.21 -37.85 -16.21
N GLN A 645 2.59 -39.00 -16.79
CA GLN A 645 1.69 -39.76 -17.67
C GLN A 645 0.55 -40.45 -16.93
N LEU A 646 0.76 -40.97 -15.71
CA LEU A 646 -0.34 -41.47 -14.88
C LEU A 646 -1.37 -40.37 -14.59
N TRP A 647 -0.91 -39.18 -14.19
CA TRP A 647 -1.82 -38.07 -13.92
C TRP A 647 -2.49 -37.52 -15.19
N ALA A 648 -1.79 -37.51 -16.33
CA ALA A 648 -2.36 -37.14 -17.63
C ALA A 648 -3.48 -38.09 -18.06
N GLU A 649 -3.28 -39.41 -17.93
CA GLU A 649 -4.29 -40.43 -18.20
C GLU A 649 -5.50 -40.27 -17.25
N ALA A 650 -5.25 -40.02 -15.96
CA ALA A 650 -6.31 -39.82 -14.97
C ALA A 650 -7.15 -38.59 -15.29
N LEU A 651 -6.52 -37.49 -15.71
CA LEU A 651 -7.21 -36.28 -16.17
C LEU A 651 -8.00 -36.52 -17.44
N TYR A 652 -7.46 -37.27 -18.39
CA TYR A 652 -8.16 -37.65 -19.61
C TYR A 652 -9.43 -38.45 -19.32
N LEU A 653 -9.35 -39.46 -18.45
CA LEU A 653 -10.49 -40.30 -18.07
C LEU A 653 -11.53 -39.53 -17.24
N TYR A 654 -11.08 -38.64 -16.35
CA TYR A 654 -11.97 -37.70 -15.65
C TYR A 654 -12.77 -36.86 -16.65
N ARG A 655 -12.10 -36.26 -17.65
CA ARG A 655 -12.77 -35.47 -18.71
C ARG A 655 -13.72 -36.30 -19.57
N LYS A 656 -13.49 -37.60 -19.70
CA LYS A 656 -14.40 -38.56 -20.33
C LYS A 656 -15.59 -38.99 -19.44
N GLY A 657 -15.61 -38.58 -18.17
CA GLY A 657 -16.69 -38.90 -17.24
C GLY A 657 -16.60 -40.30 -16.63
N GLU A 658 -15.39 -40.84 -16.43
CA GLU A 658 -15.18 -42.13 -15.74
C GLU A 658 -15.93 -42.16 -14.39
N PRO A 659 -16.82 -43.15 -14.16
CA PRO A 659 -17.51 -43.28 -12.88
C PRO A 659 -16.55 -43.56 -11.73
N LEU A 660 -16.68 -42.84 -10.61
CA LEU A 660 -15.79 -42.95 -9.45
C LEU A 660 -16.15 -44.07 -8.46
N TYR A 661 -17.11 -44.94 -8.81
CA TYR A 661 -17.55 -46.08 -8.00
C TYR A 661 -17.31 -47.40 -8.75
N LEU A 662 -17.21 -48.50 -8.01
CA LEU A 662 -17.07 -49.83 -8.61
C LEU A 662 -18.36 -50.24 -9.33
N PRO A 663 -18.27 -50.85 -10.54
CA PRO A 663 -19.40 -51.51 -11.15
C PRO A 663 -20.00 -52.55 -10.22
N ARG A 664 -21.32 -52.76 -10.30
CA ARG A 664 -22.05 -53.69 -9.43
C ARG A 664 -21.48 -55.12 -9.47
N GLU A 665 -21.01 -55.55 -10.64
CA GLU A 665 -20.40 -56.87 -10.86
C GLU A 665 -19.11 -57.06 -10.05
N LEU A 666 -18.35 -55.99 -9.80
CA LEU A 666 -17.11 -56.03 -9.02
C LEU A 666 -17.36 -55.81 -7.51
N GLU A 667 -18.54 -55.35 -7.09
CA GLU A 667 -18.85 -55.16 -5.67
C GLU A 667 -18.96 -56.50 -4.92
N GLU A 668 -19.48 -57.57 -5.55
CA GLU A 668 -19.51 -58.90 -4.93
C GLU A 668 -18.09 -59.44 -4.69
N PHE A 669 -17.19 -59.26 -5.66
CA PHE A 669 -15.79 -59.62 -5.50
C PHE A 669 -15.09 -58.74 -4.46
N ALA A 670 -15.36 -57.42 -4.45
CA ALA A 670 -14.85 -56.51 -3.45
C ALA A 670 -15.30 -56.89 -2.03
N GLU A 671 -16.54 -57.34 -1.87
CA GLU A 671 -17.09 -57.80 -0.59
C GLU A 671 -16.36 -59.05 -0.08
N SER A 672 -16.11 -60.02 -0.95
CA SER A 672 -15.32 -61.20 -0.59
C SER A 672 -13.89 -60.85 -0.15
N LYS A 673 -13.25 -59.87 -0.83
CA LYS A 673 -11.93 -59.37 -0.43
C LYS A 673 -12.00 -58.62 0.91
N ARG A 674 -13.03 -57.79 1.16
CA ARG A 674 -13.21 -57.07 2.44
C ARG A 674 -13.43 -58.03 3.60
N SER A 675 -14.25 -59.06 3.42
CA SER A 675 -14.53 -60.09 4.43
C SER A 675 -13.24 -60.76 4.92
N PHE A 676 -12.27 -61.02 4.03
CA PHE A 676 -10.96 -61.55 4.40
C PHE A 676 -10.17 -60.64 5.36
N TYR A 677 -10.41 -59.33 5.31
CA TYR A 677 -9.71 -58.34 6.13
C TYR A 677 -10.49 -57.89 7.39
N GLU A 678 -11.62 -58.56 7.67
CA GLU A 678 -12.38 -58.35 8.90
C GLU A 678 -11.62 -58.88 10.11
N MET A 679 -11.60 -58.07 11.17
CA MET A 679 -11.08 -58.46 12.46
C MET A 679 -12.06 -59.47 13.08
N GLU A 680 -11.61 -60.71 13.31
CA GLU A 680 -12.35 -61.64 14.16
C GLU A 680 -12.47 -61.02 15.55
N ASP A 681 -13.70 -60.94 16.08
CA ASP A 681 -13.92 -60.46 17.43
C ASP A 681 -13.18 -61.39 18.41
N PRO A 682 -12.34 -60.86 19.31
CA PRO A 682 -11.51 -61.67 20.20
C PRO A 682 -12.32 -62.65 21.06
N ASN A 683 -13.61 -62.39 21.26
CA ASN A 683 -14.51 -63.24 22.02
C ASN A 683 -15.10 -64.41 21.20
N VAL A 684 -14.90 -64.47 19.88
CA VAL A 684 -15.50 -65.53 19.03
C VAL A 684 -15.04 -66.91 19.47
N ALA A 685 -13.73 -67.10 19.66
CA ALA A 685 -13.17 -68.39 20.08
C ALA A 685 -13.67 -68.80 21.47
N GLU A 686 -13.75 -67.87 22.42
CA GLU A 686 -14.22 -68.14 23.78
C GLU A 686 -15.72 -68.45 23.83
N VAL A 687 -16.53 -67.70 23.09
CA VAL A 687 -17.98 -67.97 22.95
C VAL A 687 -18.21 -69.30 22.25
N GLN A 688 -17.45 -69.62 21.19
CA GLN A 688 -17.55 -70.92 20.52
C GLN A 688 -17.21 -72.07 21.48
N ALA A 689 -16.13 -71.96 22.26
CA ALA A 689 -15.77 -72.94 23.28
C ALA A 689 -16.87 -73.10 24.34
N TYR A 690 -17.47 -71.99 24.78
CA TYR A 690 -18.62 -72.02 25.69
C TYR A 690 -19.81 -72.75 25.08
N LEU A 691 -20.15 -72.49 23.80
CA LEU A 691 -21.29 -73.11 23.10
C LEU A 691 -21.12 -74.61 22.87
N GLU A 692 -19.89 -75.07 22.61
CA GLU A 692 -19.56 -76.47 22.37
C GLU A 692 -19.37 -77.29 23.67
N ARG A 693 -19.21 -76.64 24.82
CA ARG A 693 -19.09 -77.33 26.12
C ARG A 693 -20.35 -78.15 26.43
N LEU A 694 -20.18 -79.46 26.65
CA LEU A 694 -21.26 -80.39 27.00
C LEU A 694 -21.80 -80.10 28.40
N LEU A 695 -23.12 -80.05 28.55
CA LEU A 695 -23.82 -79.68 29.78
C LEU A 695 -24.21 -80.93 30.61
N PRO A 696 -24.38 -80.83 31.94
CA PRO A 696 -24.90 -81.91 32.77
C PRO A 696 -26.40 -82.15 32.55
N GLU A 697 -26.91 -83.34 32.84
CA GLU A 697 -28.33 -83.70 32.64
C GLU A 697 -29.31 -82.75 33.35
N GLU A 698 -28.91 -82.25 34.53
CA GLU A 698 -29.74 -81.38 35.37
C GLU A 698 -29.56 -79.88 35.07
N TRP A 699 -28.89 -79.50 33.98
CA TRP A 699 -28.58 -78.09 33.63
C TRP A 699 -29.82 -77.19 33.62
N GLY A 700 -30.95 -77.69 33.13
CA GLY A 700 -32.22 -76.95 33.07
C GLY A 700 -32.78 -76.56 34.44
N LYS A 701 -32.39 -77.25 35.52
CA LYS A 701 -32.84 -76.98 36.90
C LYS A 701 -31.84 -76.16 37.71
N MET A 702 -30.60 -76.02 37.24
CA MET A 702 -29.54 -75.27 37.91
C MET A 702 -29.80 -73.76 37.90
N SER A 703 -29.57 -73.13 39.06
CA SER A 703 -29.50 -71.69 39.24
C SER A 703 -28.28 -71.09 38.52
N LEU A 704 -28.29 -69.76 38.32
CA LEU A 704 -27.15 -69.07 37.69
C LEU A 704 -25.83 -69.31 38.43
N TYR A 705 -25.88 -69.39 39.77
CA TYR A 705 -24.70 -69.65 40.60
C TYR A 705 -24.13 -71.05 40.33
N GLU A 706 -24.99 -72.08 40.32
CA GLU A 706 -24.59 -73.47 40.05
C GLU A 706 -24.05 -73.63 38.62
N ARG A 707 -24.64 -72.95 37.64
CA ARG A 707 -24.14 -72.96 36.25
C ARG A 707 -22.76 -72.33 36.13
N ARG A 708 -22.52 -71.18 36.78
CA ARG A 708 -21.20 -70.52 36.81
C ARG A 708 -20.16 -71.43 37.49
N ALA A 709 -20.49 -71.98 38.65
CA ALA A 709 -19.60 -72.90 39.37
C ALA A 709 -19.23 -74.13 38.53
N TRP A 710 -20.19 -74.70 37.79
CA TRP A 710 -19.91 -75.81 36.88
C TRP A 710 -19.01 -75.41 35.69
N LEU A 711 -19.15 -74.19 35.18
CA LEU A 711 -18.28 -73.68 34.12
C LEU A 711 -16.85 -73.37 34.62
N ASP A 712 -16.67 -73.06 35.90
CA ASP A 712 -15.35 -72.82 36.52
C ASP A 712 -14.59 -74.11 36.85
N ASP A 713 -15.30 -75.23 36.97
CA ASP A 713 -14.71 -76.53 37.28
C ASP A 713 -14.05 -77.15 36.03
N GLU A 714 -12.81 -76.76 35.72
CA GLU A 714 -12.02 -77.28 34.59
C GLU A 714 -11.57 -78.74 34.76
N PHE A 715 -11.63 -79.29 35.98
CA PHE A 715 -11.15 -80.63 36.33
C PHE A 715 -12.23 -81.54 36.94
N GLY A 716 -13.51 -81.17 36.79
CA GLY A 716 -14.62 -81.80 37.48
C GLY A 716 -14.75 -83.31 37.25
N GLU A 717 -15.02 -84.05 38.32
CA GLU A 717 -15.12 -85.53 38.37
C GLU A 717 -16.23 -86.14 37.48
N LYS A 718 -17.05 -85.32 36.78
CA LYS A 718 -18.16 -85.77 35.93
C LYS A 718 -18.19 -85.01 34.60
N PRO A 719 -17.95 -85.68 33.45
CA PRO A 719 -18.09 -85.04 32.13
C PRO A 719 -19.56 -84.72 31.84
N GLY A 720 -19.83 -83.56 31.23
CA GLY A 720 -21.15 -83.24 30.70
C GLY A 720 -21.53 -84.18 29.55
N CYS A 721 -22.84 -84.38 29.33
CA CYS A 721 -23.37 -85.33 28.35
C CYS A 721 -24.39 -84.73 27.38
N LEU A 722 -24.92 -83.53 27.66
CA LEU A 722 -25.92 -82.87 26.83
C LEU A 722 -25.28 -81.80 25.94
N GLN A 723 -25.48 -81.89 24.62
CA GLN A 723 -25.08 -80.83 23.71
C GLN A 723 -26.05 -79.64 23.83
N ARG A 724 -25.50 -78.42 23.87
CA ARG A 724 -26.32 -77.21 23.82
C ARG A 724 -26.98 -77.06 22.44
N THR A 725 -28.31 -77.05 22.42
CA THR A 725 -29.13 -76.95 21.20
C THR A 725 -29.74 -75.57 20.99
N GLU A 726 -29.87 -74.79 22.06
CA GLU A 726 -30.40 -73.43 22.06
C GLU A 726 -29.62 -72.54 23.04
N VAL A 727 -29.53 -71.25 22.73
CA VAL A 727 -28.85 -70.26 23.57
C VAL A 727 -29.43 -68.86 23.36
N CYS A 728 -29.38 -67.99 24.35
CA CYS A 728 -29.64 -66.56 24.17
C CYS A 728 -28.44 -65.70 24.57
N THR A 729 -28.36 -64.46 24.06
CA THR A 729 -27.25 -63.55 24.41
C THR A 729 -27.24 -63.18 25.90
N SER A 730 -28.39 -63.27 26.59
CA SER A 730 -28.46 -63.09 28.05
C SER A 730 -27.78 -64.22 28.82
N GLU A 731 -27.85 -65.44 28.28
CA GLU A 731 -27.24 -66.64 28.84
C GLU A 731 -25.72 -66.54 28.73
N ILE A 732 -25.19 -66.28 27.53
CA ILE A 732 -23.74 -66.11 27.29
C ILE A 732 -23.15 -65.00 28.17
N TRP A 733 -23.83 -63.85 28.26
CA TRP A 733 -23.38 -62.73 29.07
C TRP A 733 -23.32 -63.05 30.57
N ARG A 734 -24.37 -63.68 31.10
CA ARG A 734 -24.49 -63.93 32.54
C ARG A 734 -23.69 -65.14 32.97
N GLU A 735 -23.63 -66.18 32.15
CA GLU A 735 -22.87 -67.38 32.45
C GLU A 735 -21.41 -67.11 32.13
N HIS A 736 -21.02 -67.08 30.85
CA HIS A 736 -19.62 -67.02 30.44
C HIS A 736 -18.89 -65.74 30.89
N PHE A 737 -19.43 -64.56 30.55
CA PHE A 737 -18.80 -63.27 30.89
C PHE A 737 -19.08 -62.75 32.31
N ARG A 738 -19.76 -63.55 33.15
CA ARG A 738 -20.04 -63.24 34.56
C ARG A 738 -20.73 -61.88 34.80
N GLY A 739 -21.49 -61.38 33.82
CA GLY A 739 -22.15 -60.08 33.94
C GLY A 739 -23.28 -60.04 34.96
N ASP A 740 -23.29 -59.04 35.84
CA ASP A 740 -24.28 -58.85 36.92
C ASP A 740 -25.08 -57.54 36.74
N GLY A 741 -26.36 -57.53 37.14
CA GLY A 741 -27.21 -56.32 37.22
C GLY A 741 -28.10 -55.97 36.01
N GLN A 742 -28.87 -54.87 36.14
CA GLN A 742 -29.85 -54.34 35.15
C GLN A 742 -29.24 -53.39 34.09
N GLN A 743 -27.93 -53.14 34.08
CA GLN A 743 -27.22 -52.37 33.02
C GLN A 743 -27.06 -53.21 31.72
N LEU A 744 -28.17 -53.79 31.31
CA LEU A 744 -28.28 -55.05 30.60
C LEU A 744 -28.05 -54.92 29.09
N LEU A 745 -28.16 -53.71 28.53
CA LEU A 745 -28.18 -53.47 27.10
C LEU A 745 -26.88 -52.85 26.58
N GLU A 746 -26.30 -51.89 27.31
CA GLU A 746 -25.07 -51.21 26.89
C GLU A 746 -23.84 -52.12 27.01
N GLN A 747 -23.70 -52.87 28.10
CA GLN A 747 -22.58 -53.78 28.30
C GLN A 747 -22.62 -54.99 27.34
N ARG A 748 -23.82 -55.47 27.01
CA ARG A 748 -24.01 -56.52 25.98
C ARG A 748 -23.74 -56.04 24.57
N ARG A 749 -24.05 -54.77 24.27
CA ARG A 749 -23.67 -54.13 23.00
C ARG A 749 -22.17 -53.94 22.91
N ALA A 750 -21.52 -53.57 24.02
CA ALA A 750 -20.06 -53.41 24.09
C ALA A 750 -19.29 -54.71 23.79
N LEU A 751 -19.86 -55.88 24.12
CA LEU A 751 -19.29 -57.19 23.78
C LEU A 751 -19.66 -57.73 22.39
N GLY A 752 -20.51 -57.05 21.61
CA GLY A 752 -20.85 -57.52 20.26
C GLY A 752 -21.54 -58.89 20.16
N LEU A 753 -22.05 -59.47 21.27
CA LEU A 753 -22.57 -60.87 21.33
C LEU A 753 -23.64 -61.20 20.27
N THR A 754 -24.40 -60.20 19.83
CA THR A 754 -25.39 -60.39 18.77
C THR A 754 -24.73 -60.61 17.41
N ASN A 755 -23.65 -59.87 17.10
CA ASN A 755 -22.89 -60.03 15.87
C ASN A 755 -22.09 -61.33 15.88
N ILE A 756 -21.48 -61.68 17.02
CA ILE A 756 -20.78 -62.96 17.22
C ILE A 756 -21.72 -64.13 16.91
N MET A 757 -22.92 -64.15 17.51
CA MET A 757 -23.87 -65.24 17.30
C MET A 757 -24.49 -65.30 15.90
N GLN A 758 -24.54 -64.17 15.18
CA GLN A 758 -24.98 -64.15 13.77
C GLN A 758 -23.96 -64.81 12.83
N LYS A 759 -22.66 -64.65 13.12
CA LYS A 759 -21.57 -65.22 12.35
C LYS A 759 -21.10 -66.60 12.87
N MET A 760 -21.66 -67.08 13.98
CA MET A 760 -21.23 -68.31 14.66
C MET A 760 -21.57 -69.56 13.82
N PRO A 761 -20.56 -70.35 13.40
CA PRO A 761 -20.79 -71.56 12.61
C PRO A 761 -21.71 -72.57 13.33
N GLY A 762 -22.67 -73.14 12.61
CA GLY A 762 -23.57 -74.15 13.17
C GLY A 762 -24.76 -73.61 13.98
N TRP A 763 -24.88 -72.29 14.12
CA TRP A 763 -25.97 -71.61 14.84
C TRP A 763 -26.76 -70.68 13.92
N VAL A 764 -28.08 -70.58 14.15
CA VAL A 764 -28.98 -69.71 13.40
C VAL A 764 -29.99 -69.07 14.34
N LYS A 765 -30.40 -67.84 14.04
CA LYS A 765 -31.40 -67.14 14.86
C LYS A 765 -32.74 -67.87 14.80
N ALA A 766 -33.43 -67.97 15.93
CA ALA A 766 -34.77 -68.56 15.99
C ALA A 766 -35.82 -67.67 15.30
N GLU A 767 -36.85 -68.28 14.70
CA GLU A 767 -37.94 -67.56 14.02
C GLU A 767 -38.83 -66.77 15.00
N LYS A 768 -39.00 -67.31 16.21
CA LYS A 768 -39.78 -66.71 17.30
C LYS A 768 -38.95 -66.66 18.58
N LYS A 769 -39.38 -65.86 19.54
CA LYS A 769 -38.76 -65.82 20.88
C LYS A 769 -38.92 -67.19 21.56
N ILE A 770 -37.86 -67.64 22.22
CA ILE A 770 -37.79 -68.90 22.97
C ILE A 770 -37.80 -68.58 24.47
N LYS A 771 -38.42 -69.45 25.28
CA LYS A 771 -38.41 -69.34 26.73
C LYS A 771 -37.19 -70.09 27.28
N PHE A 772 -36.21 -69.34 27.77
CA PHE A 772 -35.00 -69.90 28.37
C PHE A 772 -35.16 -70.07 29.88
N PRO A 773 -34.71 -71.21 30.46
CA PRO A 773 -34.63 -71.38 31.91
C PRO A 773 -33.84 -70.23 32.54
N ILE A 774 -34.29 -69.69 33.68
CA ILE A 774 -33.70 -68.57 34.43
C ILE A 774 -33.46 -67.22 33.67
N TYR A 775 -33.70 -67.15 32.35
CA TYR A 775 -33.55 -65.93 31.52
C TYR A 775 -34.85 -65.40 30.89
N GLY A 776 -35.95 -66.15 30.99
CA GLY A 776 -37.26 -65.75 30.51
C GLY A 776 -37.39 -65.84 28.98
N THR A 777 -38.37 -65.13 28.41
CA THR A 777 -38.66 -65.17 26.96
C THR A 777 -37.77 -64.19 26.20
N GLN A 778 -36.82 -64.71 25.42
CA GLN A 778 -35.80 -63.92 24.72
C GLN A 778 -35.72 -64.30 23.25
N TRP A 779 -35.13 -63.41 22.43
CA TRP A 779 -34.62 -63.83 21.13
C TRP A 779 -33.39 -64.72 21.35
N GLY A 780 -33.39 -65.89 20.72
CA GLY A 780 -32.33 -66.89 20.87
C GLY A 780 -31.82 -67.42 19.54
N TYR A 781 -30.79 -68.23 19.63
CA TYR A 781 -30.17 -68.95 18.52
C TYR A 781 -30.31 -70.45 18.79
N VAL A 782 -30.51 -71.21 17.72
CA VAL A 782 -30.64 -72.66 17.73
C VAL A 782 -29.64 -73.27 16.75
N ARG A 783 -29.33 -74.55 16.89
CA ARG A 783 -28.47 -75.26 15.92
C ARG A 783 -29.12 -75.29 14.54
N ILE A 784 -28.30 -75.25 13.48
CA ILE A 784 -28.77 -75.42 12.10
C ILE A 784 -29.48 -76.78 11.98
N GLY A 785 -30.71 -76.79 11.47
CA GLY A 785 -31.57 -77.97 11.37
C GLY A 785 -32.66 -78.08 12.47
N ASP A 786 -32.64 -77.22 13.50
CA ASP A 786 -33.73 -77.13 14.47
C ASP A 786 -35.02 -76.61 13.81
N PRO A 787 -36.21 -77.21 14.06
CA PRO A 787 -37.49 -76.75 13.47
C PRO A 787 -37.85 -75.29 13.75
N ARG A 788 -37.24 -74.68 14.78
CA ARG A 788 -37.45 -73.29 15.21
C ARG A 788 -36.44 -72.33 14.56
N ALA A 789 -35.49 -72.84 13.78
CA ALA A 789 -34.55 -72.03 13.02
C ALA A 789 -35.32 -71.09 12.08
N LYS A 790 -34.96 -69.81 12.08
CA LYS A 790 -35.49 -68.85 11.12
C LYS A 790 -35.08 -69.34 9.73
N LYS A 791 -36.04 -69.74 8.91
CA LYS A 791 -35.82 -70.06 7.50
C LYS A 791 -35.33 -68.77 6.82
N GLY A 792 -34.03 -68.74 6.52
CA GLY A 792 -33.36 -67.67 5.80
C GLY A 792 -33.61 -67.81 4.31
#